data_AF-A0A0Q0XJY9-F1
#
_entry.id   AF-A0A0Q0XJY9-F1
#
_cell.length_a   1.000
_cell.length_b   1.000
_cell.length_c   1.000
_cell.angle_alpha   90.00
_cell.angle_beta   90.00
_cell.angle_gamma   90.00
#
_symmetry.space_group_name_H-M   'P 1'
#
loop_
_entity.id
_entity.type
_entity.pdbx_description
1 polymer ?
#
loop_
_entity_poly.entity_id
_entity_poly.type
_entity_poly.pdbx_seq_one_letter_code
_entity_poly.pdbx_strand_id
1 'polypeptide(L)'
;MEEHKNANLSNIMTFRNDFITDVMDWAVENLFSKIWNNPEWMKCAKGGDERESYKNKPDMFYAAHIFSGTAMALKIADYKYTKSKPNDIEKTELRLKRSILGYMFHDYNKLQDYSNNINMDNKDILSELINDFKDQLTDLKLTSNDVYFIAFSTEKGTQFHANSIDINPESDLSFESNFSRLADQLSSIFLEDNPVLHDIKYNNEPVIPKNNIHKIRINATPYITLTSILKVVLTEEIIKRGKENINDGFYLWSTLNTIYYVSENPIELNYDELAKLVMNKISNIAHLENGIAFTDRRVDISSNKIGFISLETLKKFVLDNDKFKQVVHLENIILKDDFRKNAEMYSDLILSKLKSYKINFYKDLPSVTQTKKKERSIRDYLELDEIQDFEADKITERLHTFLIRFIQLNSDLAGEDINFIRSLLESQLESNKNLLSNILPKNNQEKSALLIPLIIDNENINWDNILNGVLKQINIEFDSEKNQKLIRELINIILGYNELNLPEVPDKKNMSMINGYPRKEGKSGIASKENLFGIGTNSFNNRIITSGIANGYIDEYSIFEFSIRSIIAPKLYSKYSSTVLFLAFPGAVPFMDIGKFLQVFNETDVLQVGNIRLTIEENNAKMNNFKFDTTYFIYLPDPKSDADFIKNLRMCIDIASKSKLHVLISFSNNLFYNTWNETINMEIESSILNSMKWNKLRCNNLASVKNQMSFFMSVSKTNNNFDYDNCANVIRDYIRNNLSLNSYVHKQIFEGHYRFSDSTDDYDVFHKLVYDKRGEMMKEIENLGNIAADLYLLRYDSSSSDRGWMLRESLEVLEKMKAETNAKNLEELKEFVSGHLYSGMNRLYLRDNPNSKYKPDINKINDFANELINLIMTEFKGRIPVGNTRSYLIDGFEIEYYIASDKKWKAYGEKKEVGK
;
A
#
# COMPACT_ATOMS: atom_id res chain seq x y z
N MET A 1 36.22 -13.62 -6.04
CA MET A 1 34.78 -13.86 -6.28
C MET A 1 34.22 -14.26 -4.94
N GLU A 2 33.65 -13.27 -4.27
CA GLU A 2 33.28 -13.32 -2.86
C GLU A 2 32.04 -14.18 -2.66
N GLU A 3 32.20 -15.18 -1.78
CA GLU A 3 31.11 -15.81 -1.03
C GLU A 3 30.45 -14.73 -0.16
N HIS A 4 29.40 -14.11 -0.65
CA HIS A 4 28.49 -13.37 0.21
C HIS A 4 27.55 -14.35 0.92
N LYS A 5 27.92 -14.62 2.18
CA LYS A 5 27.08 -15.00 3.32
C LYS A 5 25.57 -15.20 3.01
N ASN A 6 25.18 -16.44 2.75
CA ASN A 6 23.86 -16.95 3.12
C ASN A 6 23.75 -16.96 4.66
N ALA A 7 23.41 -15.81 5.26
CA ALA A 7 22.79 -15.84 6.58
C ALA A 7 21.43 -16.53 6.42
N ASN A 8 21.12 -17.56 7.22
CA ASN A 8 19.83 -18.27 7.20
C ASN A 8 18.64 -17.28 7.30
N LEU A 9 18.15 -16.81 6.15
CA LEU A 9 17.00 -15.94 5.98
C LEU A 9 15.67 -16.71 6.15
N SER A 10 15.73 -18.03 6.32
CA SER A 10 14.58 -18.94 6.18
C SER A 10 13.52 -18.85 7.28
N ASN A 11 13.91 -18.58 8.53
CA ASN A 11 13.02 -18.70 9.69
C ASN A 11 11.97 -17.56 9.78
N ILE A 12 11.01 -17.57 8.85
CA ILE A 12 9.80 -16.75 8.78
C ILE A 12 8.78 -17.19 9.84
N MET A 13 8.75 -18.47 10.17
CA MET A 13 7.94 -19.03 11.27
C MET A 13 8.81 -19.93 12.13
N THR A 14 8.48 -20.05 13.41
CA THR A 14 9.16 -21.00 14.32
C THR A 14 8.15 -21.86 15.07
N PHE A 15 8.38 -23.17 15.05
CA PHE A 15 7.56 -24.18 15.74
C PHE A 15 8.25 -24.63 17.04
N ARG A 16 7.55 -25.41 17.89
CA ARG A 16 8.18 -25.96 19.10
C ARG A 16 9.16 -27.08 18.78
N ASN A 17 8.90 -27.83 17.71
CA ASN A 17 9.78 -28.89 17.21
C ASN A 17 10.66 -28.34 16.08
N ASP A 18 11.98 -28.44 16.25
CA ASP A 18 12.96 -27.91 15.28
C ASP A 18 12.78 -28.53 13.89
N PHE A 19 12.58 -29.84 13.78
CA PHE A 19 12.39 -30.51 12.49
C PHE A 19 11.13 -30.03 11.72
N ILE A 20 10.10 -29.51 12.41
CA ILE A 20 8.93 -28.93 11.73
C ILE A 20 9.26 -27.54 11.19
N THR A 21 10.09 -26.80 11.91
CA THR A 21 10.66 -25.54 11.43
C THR A 21 11.51 -25.79 10.19
N ASP A 22 12.38 -26.81 10.20
CA ASP A 22 13.20 -27.19 9.04
C ASP A 22 12.35 -27.60 7.82
N VAL A 23 11.20 -28.26 8.04
CA VAL A 23 10.24 -28.58 6.96
C VAL A 23 9.61 -27.33 6.37
N MET A 24 9.22 -26.36 7.22
CA MET A 24 8.64 -25.10 6.75
C MET A 24 9.68 -24.28 5.97
N ASP A 25 10.91 -24.20 6.48
CA ASP A 25 12.03 -23.52 5.84
C ASP A 25 12.32 -24.14 4.47
N TRP A 26 12.39 -25.48 4.39
CA TRP A 26 12.52 -26.19 3.12
C TRP A 26 11.37 -25.85 2.15
N ALA A 27 10.12 -25.82 2.63
CA ALA A 27 8.97 -25.51 1.80
C ALA A 27 9.00 -24.05 1.28
N VAL A 28 9.43 -23.10 2.11
CA VAL A 28 9.62 -21.71 1.70
C VAL A 28 10.66 -21.62 0.58
N GLU A 29 11.83 -22.23 0.79
CA GLU A 29 12.97 -22.12 -0.14
C GLU A 29 12.74 -22.87 -1.45
N ASN A 30 12.16 -24.07 -1.39
CA ASN A 30 12.10 -24.97 -2.54
C ASN A 30 10.77 -24.94 -3.29
N LEU A 31 9.70 -24.48 -2.63
CA LEU A 31 8.34 -24.53 -3.18
C LEU A 31 7.73 -23.13 -3.28
N PHE A 32 7.51 -22.46 -2.15
CA PHE A 32 6.77 -21.20 -2.14
C PHE A 32 7.51 -20.09 -2.88
N SER A 33 8.83 -19.97 -2.73
CA SER A 33 9.65 -18.96 -3.44
C SER A 33 9.45 -19.03 -4.95
N LYS A 34 9.42 -20.25 -5.52
CA LYS A 34 9.26 -20.52 -6.95
C LYS A 34 7.90 -20.10 -7.50
N ILE A 35 6.83 -20.27 -6.70
CA ILE A 35 5.46 -19.99 -7.15
C ILE A 35 4.97 -18.59 -6.79
N TRP A 36 5.58 -17.94 -5.80
CA TRP A 36 5.01 -16.72 -5.19
C TRP A 36 4.80 -15.60 -6.20
N ASN A 37 5.79 -15.43 -7.07
CA ASN A 37 5.81 -14.42 -8.13
C ASN A 37 5.61 -15.01 -9.54
N ASN A 38 5.29 -16.30 -9.66
CA ASN A 38 4.96 -16.91 -10.95
C ASN A 38 3.53 -16.51 -11.38
N PRO A 39 3.35 -15.85 -12.54
CA PRO A 39 2.03 -15.43 -13.04
C PRO A 39 0.98 -16.55 -13.11
N GLU A 40 1.37 -17.78 -13.43
CA GLU A 40 0.45 -18.93 -13.51
C GLU A 40 -0.21 -19.23 -12.16
N TRP A 41 0.50 -18.94 -11.07
CA TRP A 41 0.07 -19.17 -9.68
C TRP A 41 -0.60 -17.95 -9.04
N MET A 42 -0.71 -16.82 -9.75
CA MET A 42 -1.29 -15.56 -9.27
C MET A 42 -2.82 -15.47 -9.43
N LYS A 43 -3.53 -16.59 -9.33
CA LYS A 43 -5.01 -16.61 -9.38
C LYS A 43 -5.62 -16.45 -7.98
N CYS A 44 -6.87 -15.99 -7.93
CA CYS A 44 -7.62 -15.89 -6.67
C CYS A 44 -8.17 -17.27 -6.29
N ALA A 45 -7.96 -17.72 -5.05
CA ALA A 45 -8.46 -19.01 -4.56
C ALA A 45 -9.77 -18.91 -3.77
N LYS A 46 -10.01 -17.77 -3.12
CA LYS A 46 -11.18 -17.44 -2.31
C LYS A 46 -11.45 -15.92 -2.45
N GLY A 47 -12.72 -15.49 -2.45
CA GLY A 47 -13.08 -14.10 -2.73
C GLY A 47 -12.87 -13.70 -4.21
N GLY A 48 -13.08 -12.43 -4.54
CA GLY A 48 -12.74 -11.86 -5.86
C GLY A 48 -13.70 -12.11 -7.04
N ASP A 49 -14.78 -12.88 -6.88
CA ASP A 49 -15.71 -13.25 -7.98
C ASP A 49 -17.21 -13.02 -7.62
N GLU A 50 -18.07 -12.85 -8.63
CA GLU A 50 -19.49 -12.46 -8.49
C GLU A 50 -20.42 -13.56 -7.92
N ARG A 51 -19.90 -14.77 -7.65
CA ARG A 51 -20.71 -15.87 -7.11
C ARG A 51 -21.11 -15.60 -5.65
N GLU A 52 -22.39 -15.81 -5.32
CA GLU A 52 -22.94 -15.56 -3.98
C GLU A 52 -22.19 -16.28 -2.85
N SER A 53 -21.62 -17.47 -3.09
CA SER A 53 -20.91 -18.28 -2.09
C SER A 53 -19.55 -17.70 -1.66
N TYR A 54 -18.96 -16.77 -2.42
CA TYR A 54 -17.66 -16.17 -2.13
C TYR A 54 -17.75 -14.68 -1.75
N LYS A 55 -18.93 -14.07 -1.90
CA LYS A 55 -19.18 -12.64 -1.65
C LYS A 55 -18.80 -12.17 -0.24
N ASN A 56 -18.85 -13.07 0.74
CA ASN A 56 -18.58 -12.76 2.15
C ASN A 56 -17.21 -13.25 2.63
N LYS A 57 -16.36 -13.83 1.76
CA LYS A 57 -15.02 -14.31 2.14
C LYS A 57 -13.95 -13.28 1.80
N PRO A 58 -12.87 -13.17 2.61
CA PRO A 58 -11.70 -12.40 2.25
C PRO A 58 -11.06 -12.88 0.95
N ASP A 59 -10.62 -11.93 0.12
CA ASP A 59 -9.87 -12.21 -1.10
C ASP A 59 -8.52 -12.83 -0.74
N MET A 60 -8.21 -13.97 -1.33
CA MET A 60 -7.00 -14.69 -1.02
C MET A 60 -6.41 -15.29 -2.28
N PHE A 61 -5.18 -14.90 -2.61
CA PHE A 61 -4.42 -15.50 -3.71
C PHE A 61 -4.15 -16.98 -3.45
N TYR A 62 -4.07 -17.77 -4.51
CA TYR A 62 -3.83 -19.21 -4.44
C TYR A 62 -2.56 -19.54 -3.65
N ALA A 63 -1.44 -18.88 -3.96
CA ALA A 63 -0.18 -19.03 -3.21
C ALA A 63 -0.34 -18.76 -1.70
N ALA A 64 -1.09 -17.72 -1.31
CA ALA A 64 -1.35 -17.42 0.09
C ALA A 64 -2.26 -18.49 0.75
N HIS A 65 -3.25 -19.01 0.02
CA HIS A 65 -4.15 -20.08 0.48
C HIS A 65 -3.39 -21.36 0.82
N ILE A 66 -2.55 -21.86 -0.10
CA ILE A 66 -1.75 -23.07 0.14
C ILE A 66 -0.67 -22.85 1.21
N PHE A 67 -0.10 -21.65 1.32
CA PHE A 67 0.82 -21.30 2.40
C PHE A 67 0.13 -21.35 3.76
N SER A 68 -1.07 -20.76 3.86
CA SER A 68 -1.91 -20.78 5.06
C SER A 68 -2.27 -22.20 5.48
N GLY A 69 -2.77 -23.02 4.56
CA GLY A 69 -3.14 -24.41 4.84
C GLY A 69 -1.94 -25.24 5.31
N THR A 70 -0.79 -25.07 4.66
CA THR A 70 0.47 -25.73 5.03
C THR A 70 0.90 -25.35 6.45
N ALA A 71 0.97 -24.05 6.75
CA ALA A 71 1.40 -23.56 8.05
C ALA A 71 0.48 -24.03 9.18
N MET A 72 -0.84 -24.01 8.96
CA MET A 72 -1.82 -24.51 9.92
C MET A 72 -1.68 -26.02 10.16
N ALA A 73 -1.55 -26.82 9.10
CA ALA A 73 -1.40 -28.28 9.22
C ALA A 73 -0.08 -28.66 9.89
N LEU A 74 1.03 -27.98 9.58
CA LEU A 74 2.29 -28.13 10.30
C LEU A 74 2.17 -27.74 11.77
N LYS A 75 1.33 -26.76 12.10
CA LYS A 75 1.07 -26.41 13.51
C LYS A 75 0.31 -27.50 14.28
N ILE A 76 -0.58 -28.21 13.61
CA ILE A 76 -1.23 -29.40 14.19
C ILE A 76 -0.24 -30.54 14.36
N ALA A 77 0.66 -30.74 13.40
CA ALA A 77 1.77 -31.67 13.55
C ALA A 77 2.66 -31.30 14.74
N ASP A 78 2.98 -30.01 14.92
CA ASP A 78 3.76 -29.47 16.04
C ASP A 78 3.09 -29.78 17.39
N TYR A 79 1.78 -29.59 17.49
CA TYR A 79 1.03 -29.98 18.68
C TYR A 79 1.12 -31.50 18.95
N LYS A 80 0.85 -32.31 17.93
CA LYS A 80 0.88 -33.79 18.02
C LYS A 80 2.23 -34.27 18.51
N TYR A 81 3.32 -33.83 17.87
CA TYR A 81 4.66 -34.31 18.16
C TYR A 81 5.26 -33.73 19.44
N THR A 82 4.73 -32.62 19.95
CA THR A 82 5.06 -32.15 21.31
C THR A 82 4.46 -33.09 22.36
N LYS A 83 3.28 -33.69 22.12
CA LYS A 83 2.66 -34.67 23.04
C LYS A 83 3.22 -36.08 22.89
N SER A 84 3.53 -36.49 21.67
CA SER A 84 4.09 -37.80 21.37
C SER A 84 5.12 -37.68 20.25
N LYS A 85 6.40 -37.67 20.62
CA LYS A 85 7.51 -37.61 19.64
C LYS A 85 7.35 -38.72 18.59
N PRO A 86 7.67 -38.43 17.31
CA PRO A 86 7.62 -39.45 16.27
C PRO A 86 8.66 -40.54 16.57
N ASN A 87 8.33 -41.78 16.20
CA ASN A 87 9.26 -42.90 16.32
C ASN A 87 10.48 -42.76 15.39
N ASP A 88 10.32 -42.04 14.28
CA ASP A 88 11.35 -41.79 13.27
C ASP A 88 11.17 -40.36 12.73
N ILE A 89 12.08 -39.47 13.12
CA ILE A 89 12.03 -38.04 12.77
C ILE A 89 12.30 -37.85 11.27
N GLU A 90 13.36 -38.47 10.73
CA GLU A 90 13.75 -38.32 9.32
C GLU A 90 12.65 -38.81 8.38
N LYS A 91 12.04 -39.97 8.69
CA LYS A 91 10.89 -40.46 7.93
C LYS A 91 9.69 -39.53 8.03
N THR A 92 9.42 -38.97 9.21
CA THR A 92 8.30 -38.04 9.40
C THR A 92 8.54 -36.74 8.64
N GLU A 93 9.75 -36.21 8.67
CA GLU A 93 10.18 -35.03 7.94
C GLU A 93 9.98 -35.21 6.43
N LEU A 94 10.46 -36.34 5.88
CA LEU A 94 10.27 -36.69 4.47
C LEU A 94 8.78 -36.73 4.10
N ARG A 95 7.95 -37.37 4.91
CA ARG A 95 6.49 -37.45 4.65
C ARG A 95 5.83 -36.09 4.72
N LEU A 96 6.21 -35.21 5.65
CA LEU A 96 5.68 -33.85 5.71
C LEU A 96 6.07 -33.07 4.44
N LYS A 97 7.33 -33.14 4.01
CA LYS A 97 7.79 -32.49 2.77
C LYS A 97 7.01 -32.98 1.53
N ARG A 98 6.81 -34.31 1.41
CA ARG A 98 5.94 -34.93 0.39
C ARG A 98 4.49 -34.43 0.46
N SER A 99 3.95 -34.32 1.67
CA SER A 99 2.58 -33.85 1.90
C SER A 99 2.38 -32.43 1.42
N ILE A 100 3.35 -31.54 1.71
CA ILE A 100 3.29 -30.13 1.31
C ILE A 100 3.34 -30.02 -0.21
N LEU A 101 4.28 -30.69 -0.87
CA LEU A 101 4.36 -30.69 -2.34
C LEU A 101 3.05 -31.17 -2.98
N GLY A 102 2.44 -32.25 -2.47
CA GLY A 102 1.16 -32.72 -2.98
C GLY A 102 0.00 -31.75 -2.72
N TYR A 103 -0.06 -31.15 -1.53
CA TYR A 103 -1.12 -30.20 -1.15
C TYR A 103 -1.10 -28.90 -1.98
N MET A 104 0.06 -28.46 -2.47
CA MET A 104 0.14 -27.29 -3.37
C MET A 104 -0.81 -27.36 -4.56
N PHE A 105 -1.11 -28.58 -5.01
CA PHE A 105 -1.94 -28.83 -6.18
C PHE A 105 -3.38 -29.23 -5.85
N HIS A 106 -3.84 -29.20 -4.59
CA HIS A 106 -5.16 -29.73 -4.22
C HIS A 106 -6.35 -29.08 -4.95
N ASP A 107 -6.18 -27.82 -5.39
CA ASP A 107 -7.19 -27.01 -6.07
C ASP A 107 -6.62 -26.46 -7.40
N TYR A 108 -5.70 -27.19 -8.05
CA TYR A 108 -4.94 -26.70 -9.22
C TYR A 108 -5.81 -26.22 -10.39
N ASN A 109 -7.05 -26.70 -10.52
CA ASN A 109 -8.03 -26.19 -11.49
C ASN A 109 -8.29 -24.69 -11.37
N LYS A 110 -8.09 -24.09 -10.20
CA LYS A 110 -8.20 -22.64 -9.97
C LYS A 110 -7.12 -21.84 -10.67
N LEU A 111 -6.01 -22.49 -11.04
CA LEU A 111 -4.93 -21.90 -11.82
C LEU A 111 -5.30 -21.77 -13.30
N GLN A 112 -6.24 -22.62 -13.76
CA GLN A 112 -6.84 -22.54 -15.09
C GLN A 112 -8.04 -21.57 -15.06
N ASP A 113 -8.31 -20.90 -16.18
CA ASP A 113 -9.36 -19.86 -16.22
C ASP A 113 -10.72 -20.41 -15.73
N TYR A 114 -11.16 -19.82 -14.61
CA TYR A 114 -12.31 -20.21 -13.80
C TYR A 114 -13.64 -20.32 -14.58
N SER A 115 -13.72 -19.69 -15.77
CA SER A 115 -14.90 -19.69 -16.63
C SER A 115 -15.17 -21.05 -17.28
N ASN A 116 -14.15 -21.89 -17.46
CA ASN A 116 -14.28 -23.13 -18.21
C ASN A 116 -14.52 -24.37 -17.36
N ASN A 117 -14.42 -24.25 -16.02
CA ASN A 117 -14.78 -25.27 -15.03
C ASN A 117 -14.54 -26.71 -15.53
N ILE A 118 -13.32 -26.97 -16.03
CA ILE A 118 -12.93 -28.29 -16.50
C ILE A 118 -12.91 -29.20 -15.26
N ASN A 119 -13.49 -30.40 -15.37
CA ASN A 119 -13.48 -31.38 -14.29
C ASN A 119 -12.05 -31.53 -13.73
N MET A 120 -11.92 -31.83 -12.42
CA MET A 120 -10.61 -32.08 -11.78
C MET A 120 -9.76 -33.11 -12.51
N ASP A 121 -10.34 -33.91 -13.41
CA ASP A 121 -9.79 -35.13 -13.99
C ASP A 121 -8.75 -34.92 -15.11
N ASN A 122 -8.40 -33.68 -15.51
CA ASN A 122 -7.42 -33.47 -16.59
C ASN A 122 -5.96 -33.57 -16.08
N LYS A 123 -5.45 -34.80 -16.06
CA LYS A 123 -4.08 -35.14 -15.65
C LYS A 123 -2.98 -34.40 -16.42
N ASP A 124 -3.22 -34.04 -17.68
CA ASP A 124 -2.20 -33.39 -18.52
C ASP A 124 -1.86 -31.99 -17.99
N ILE A 125 -2.87 -31.25 -17.54
CA ILE A 125 -2.72 -29.90 -16.96
C ILE A 125 -1.89 -29.97 -15.67
N LEU A 126 -2.20 -30.90 -14.78
CA LEU A 126 -1.42 -31.07 -13.55
C LEU A 126 0.02 -31.50 -13.87
N SER A 127 0.19 -32.36 -14.88
CA SER A 127 1.52 -32.84 -15.29
C SER A 127 2.41 -31.71 -15.80
N GLU A 128 1.84 -30.73 -16.49
CA GLU A 128 2.55 -29.50 -16.89
C GLU A 128 3.04 -28.73 -15.66
N LEU A 129 2.15 -28.44 -14.70
CA LEU A 129 2.51 -27.71 -13.48
C LEU A 129 3.53 -28.46 -12.59
N ILE A 130 3.46 -29.79 -12.55
CA ILE A 130 4.40 -30.64 -11.80
C ILE A 130 5.81 -30.59 -12.41
N ASN A 131 5.95 -30.34 -13.71
CA ASN A 131 7.25 -30.37 -14.37
C ASN A 131 8.23 -29.32 -13.81
N ASP A 132 7.73 -28.21 -13.27
CA ASP A 132 8.52 -27.16 -12.62
C ASP A 132 9.19 -27.64 -11.31
N PHE A 133 8.77 -28.79 -10.79
CA PHE A 133 9.21 -29.37 -9.52
C PHE A 133 9.88 -30.74 -9.66
N LYS A 134 10.39 -31.09 -10.85
CA LYS A 134 11.04 -32.41 -11.11
C LYS A 134 12.18 -32.75 -10.14
N ASP A 135 12.99 -31.75 -9.80
CA ASP A 135 14.10 -31.95 -8.85
C ASP A 135 13.55 -32.29 -7.47
N GLN A 136 12.56 -31.52 -7.00
CA GLN A 136 11.88 -31.77 -5.71
C GLN A 136 11.17 -33.14 -5.69
N LEU A 137 10.56 -33.57 -6.80
CA LEU A 137 9.97 -34.91 -6.92
C LEU A 137 11.02 -36.00 -6.76
N THR A 138 12.17 -35.84 -7.41
CA THR A 138 13.28 -36.79 -7.36
C THR A 138 13.83 -36.88 -5.95
N ASP A 139 14.10 -35.74 -5.31
CA ASP A 139 14.61 -35.65 -3.94
C ASP A 139 13.65 -36.29 -2.93
N LEU A 140 12.35 -36.06 -3.12
CA LEU A 140 11.30 -36.62 -2.27
C LEU A 140 10.92 -38.06 -2.64
N LYS A 141 11.48 -38.62 -3.72
CA LYS A 141 11.12 -39.94 -4.26
C LYS A 141 9.61 -40.07 -4.47
N LEU A 142 9.03 -39.10 -5.19
CA LEU A 142 7.63 -39.07 -5.61
C LEU A 142 7.55 -39.13 -7.13
N THR A 143 6.51 -39.80 -7.63
CA THR A 143 6.11 -39.73 -9.04
C THR A 143 4.99 -38.70 -9.24
N SER A 144 4.73 -38.30 -10.49
CA SER A 144 3.57 -37.44 -10.80
C SER A 144 2.23 -38.08 -10.41
N ASN A 145 2.13 -39.41 -10.47
CA ASN A 145 0.93 -40.15 -10.02
C ASN A 145 0.73 -40.04 -8.50
N ASP A 146 1.82 -40.06 -7.74
CA ASP A 146 1.77 -39.90 -6.29
C ASP A 146 1.27 -38.49 -5.92
N VAL A 147 1.76 -37.45 -6.60
CA VAL A 147 1.29 -36.06 -6.42
C VAL A 147 -0.18 -35.91 -6.77
N TYR A 148 -0.61 -36.47 -7.92
CA TYR A 148 -2.01 -36.49 -8.31
C TYR A 148 -2.87 -37.14 -7.22
N PHE A 149 -2.45 -38.29 -6.69
CA PHE A 149 -3.18 -38.98 -5.62
C PHE A 149 -3.33 -38.12 -4.35
N ILE A 150 -2.27 -37.41 -3.94
CA ILE A 150 -2.30 -36.53 -2.77
C ILE A 150 -3.20 -35.31 -3.01
N ALA A 151 -3.10 -34.67 -4.18
CA ALA A 151 -3.88 -33.48 -4.53
C ALA A 151 -5.39 -33.75 -4.48
N PHE A 152 -5.85 -34.90 -4.99
CA PHE A 152 -7.28 -35.25 -5.04
C PHE A 152 -7.87 -35.73 -3.72
N SER A 153 -7.04 -36.01 -2.72
CA SER A 153 -7.49 -36.60 -1.46
C SER A 153 -8.24 -35.64 -0.53
N THR A 154 -8.38 -34.36 -0.90
CA THR A 154 -8.98 -33.28 -0.11
C THR A 154 -10.50 -33.34 -0.02
N GLU A 155 -11.21 -33.81 -1.06
CA GLU A 155 -12.68 -33.91 -1.08
C GLU A 155 -13.19 -35.37 -0.97
N LYS A 156 -14.16 -35.62 -0.07
CA LYS A 156 -14.79 -36.95 0.07
C LYS A 156 -15.63 -37.36 -1.15
N GLY A 157 -16.09 -36.40 -1.97
CA GLY A 157 -16.91 -36.63 -3.17
C GLY A 157 -16.10 -36.92 -4.43
N THR A 158 -14.90 -36.36 -4.55
CA THR A 158 -14.00 -36.52 -5.71
C THR A 158 -13.24 -37.84 -5.69
N GLN A 159 -13.05 -38.44 -4.51
CA GLN A 159 -12.53 -39.81 -4.36
C GLN A 159 -13.32 -40.85 -5.18
N PHE A 160 -14.63 -40.62 -5.41
CA PHE A 160 -15.49 -41.51 -6.19
C PHE A 160 -15.20 -41.45 -7.71
N HIS A 161 -14.70 -40.32 -8.23
CA HIS A 161 -14.24 -40.18 -9.62
C HIS A 161 -12.79 -40.61 -9.80
N ALA A 162 -11.93 -40.44 -8.79
CA ALA A 162 -10.59 -41.02 -8.79
C ALA A 162 -10.60 -42.55 -8.89
N ASN A 163 -11.55 -43.24 -8.26
CA ASN A 163 -11.72 -44.70 -8.43
C ASN A 163 -12.16 -45.12 -9.86
N SER A 164 -12.59 -44.18 -10.70
CA SER A 164 -12.87 -44.42 -12.12
C SER A 164 -11.66 -44.11 -13.03
N ILE A 165 -10.58 -43.56 -12.48
CA ILE A 165 -9.31 -43.28 -13.15
C ILE A 165 -8.28 -44.27 -12.56
N ASP A 166 -7.66 -45.09 -13.40
CA ASP A 166 -6.78 -46.18 -12.95
C ASP A 166 -5.43 -45.63 -12.42
N ILE A 167 -5.44 -45.08 -11.19
CA ILE A 167 -4.28 -44.48 -10.53
C ILE A 167 -3.75 -45.45 -9.49
N ASN A 168 -2.60 -46.04 -9.76
CA ASN A 168 -1.89 -46.89 -8.81
C ASN A 168 -0.68 -46.13 -8.25
N PRO A 169 -0.74 -45.55 -7.04
CA PRO A 169 0.41 -44.87 -6.44
C PRO A 169 1.53 -45.88 -6.17
N GLU A 170 2.78 -45.47 -6.33
CA GLU A 170 3.93 -46.36 -6.08
C GLU A 170 4.22 -46.49 -4.57
N SER A 171 3.69 -45.57 -3.75
CA SER A 171 3.92 -45.46 -2.31
C SER A 171 2.63 -45.54 -1.47
N ASP A 172 2.73 -45.98 -0.21
CA ASP A 172 1.67 -45.76 0.80
C ASP A 172 1.63 -44.28 1.22
N LEU A 173 0.72 -43.53 0.58
CA LEU A 173 0.55 -42.08 0.74
C LEU A 173 -0.57 -41.72 1.72
N SER A 174 -0.99 -42.65 2.58
CA SER A 174 -2.09 -42.44 3.52
C SER A 174 -1.88 -41.23 4.45
N PHE A 175 -0.65 -40.98 4.90
CA PHE A 175 -0.32 -39.81 5.72
C PHE A 175 -0.37 -38.51 4.92
N GLU A 176 0.21 -38.52 3.72
CA GLU A 176 0.31 -37.37 2.82
C GLU A 176 -1.09 -36.89 2.43
N SER A 177 -1.97 -37.82 2.05
CA SER A 177 -3.37 -37.54 1.76
C SER A 177 -4.13 -36.99 2.96
N ASN A 178 -3.89 -37.53 4.16
CA ASN A 178 -4.52 -37.03 5.38
C ASN A 178 -4.04 -35.63 5.76
N PHE A 179 -2.76 -35.31 5.55
CA PHE A 179 -2.23 -33.96 5.73
C PHE A 179 -2.87 -32.99 4.74
N SER A 180 -2.92 -33.33 3.46
CA SER A 180 -3.52 -32.49 2.40
C SER A 180 -4.97 -32.15 2.73
N ARG A 181 -5.77 -33.16 3.11
CA ARG A 181 -7.16 -32.97 3.56
C ARG A 181 -7.28 -32.10 4.81
N LEU A 182 -6.38 -32.27 5.78
CA LEU A 182 -6.35 -31.42 6.98
C LEU A 182 -6.06 -29.96 6.60
N ALA A 183 -5.06 -29.72 5.75
CA ALA A 183 -4.65 -28.38 5.33
C ALA A 183 -5.78 -27.63 4.60
N ASP A 184 -6.48 -28.29 3.67
CA ASP A 184 -7.64 -27.72 2.99
C ASP A 184 -8.81 -27.43 3.95
N GLN A 185 -9.12 -28.38 4.85
CA GLN A 185 -10.18 -28.19 5.85
C GLN A 185 -9.90 -27.01 6.78
N LEU A 186 -8.67 -26.90 7.30
CA LEU A 186 -8.28 -25.84 8.21
C LEU A 186 -8.31 -24.46 7.52
N SER A 187 -7.67 -24.34 6.35
CA SER A 187 -7.65 -23.09 5.60
C SER A 187 -9.04 -22.63 5.17
N SER A 188 -9.97 -23.56 4.90
CA SER A 188 -11.36 -23.23 4.55
C SER A 188 -12.22 -22.86 5.76
N ILE A 189 -12.13 -23.58 6.89
CA ILE A 189 -12.93 -23.32 8.10
C ILE A 189 -12.53 -21.97 8.71
N PHE A 190 -11.23 -21.75 8.94
CA PHE A 190 -10.75 -20.59 9.71
C PHE A 190 -10.64 -19.30 8.89
N LEU A 191 -11.05 -19.33 7.62
CA LEU A 191 -11.28 -18.13 6.81
C LEU A 191 -12.65 -17.50 7.11
N GLU A 192 -13.57 -18.21 7.75
CA GLU A 192 -14.88 -17.70 8.12
C GLU A 192 -14.82 -16.81 9.36
N ASP A 193 -15.65 -15.75 9.43
CA ASP A 193 -15.71 -14.84 10.58
C ASP A 193 -16.11 -15.56 11.89
N ASN A 194 -16.92 -16.60 11.79
CA ASN A 194 -17.42 -17.38 12.92
C ASN A 194 -17.38 -18.88 12.60
N PRO A 195 -16.19 -19.51 12.61
CA PRO A 195 -16.06 -20.90 12.19
C PRO A 195 -16.80 -21.83 13.14
N VAL A 196 -17.48 -22.82 12.57
CA VAL A 196 -18.02 -23.95 13.32
C VAL A 196 -16.87 -24.90 13.65
N LEU A 197 -16.54 -25.02 14.93
CA LEU A 197 -15.42 -25.85 15.38
C LEU A 197 -15.81 -27.32 15.48
N HIS A 198 -14.94 -28.17 14.95
CA HIS A 198 -15.02 -29.62 15.04
C HIS A 198 -13.71 -30.17 15.63
N ASP A 199 -13.70 -31.46 15.99
CA ASP A 199 -12.47 -32.11 16.40
C ASP A 199 -11.46 -32.04 15.25
N ILE A 200 -10.25 -31.56 15.54
CA ILE A 200 -9.18 -31.55 14.56
C ILE A 200 -8.58 -32.95 14.54
N LYS A 201 -8.70 -33.61 13.39
CA LYS A 201 -8.26 -34.99 13.17
C LYS A 201 -7.03 -35.02 12.29
N TYR A 202 -6.11 -35.94 12.60
CA TYR A 202 -4.96 -36.25 11.76
C TYR A 202 -4.91 -37.78 11.61
N ASN A 203 -4.88 -38.28 10.38
CA ASN A 203 -5.04 -39.71 10.08
C ASN A 203 -6.34 -40.32 10.66
N ASN A 204 -7.45 -39.59 10.61
CA ASN A 204 -8.75 -39.95 11.21
C ASN A 204 -8.75 -40.08 12.74
N GLU A 205 -7.62 -39.88 13.42
CA GLU A 205 -7.52 -39.85 14.88
C GLU A 205 -7.76 -38.41 15.37
N PRO A 206 -8.57 -38.21 16.43
CA PRO A 206 -8.74 -36.89 17.04
C PRO A 206 -7.43 -36.47 17.71
N VAL A 207 -6.77 -35.44 17.17
CA VAL A 207 -5.54 -34.86 17.73
C VAL A 207 -5.89 -33.77 18.73
N ILE A 208 -6.86 -32.91 18.39
CA ILE A 208 -7.35 -31.85 19.28
C ILE A 208 -8.87 -31.96 19.37
N PRO A 209 -9.42 -32.32 20.55
CA PRO A 209 -10.86 -32.28 20.79
C PRO A 209 -11.40 -30.85 20.65
N LYS A 210 -12.58 -30.69 20.04
CA LYS A 210 -13.20 -29.37 19.82
C LYS A 210 -13.36 -28.55 21.11
N ASN A 211 -13.62 -29.23 22.23
CA ASN A 211 -13.87 -28.59 23.52
C ASN A 211 -12.61 -27.94 24.10
N ASN A 212 -11.43 -28.37 23.64
CA ASN A 212 -10.15 -27.82 24.06
C ASN A 212 -9.69 -26.66 23.17
N ILE A 213 -10.40 -26.39 22.06
CA ILE A 213 -10.09 -25.28 21.17
C ILE A 213 -10.81 -24.03 21.69
N HIS A 214 -10.03 -23.08 22.15
CA HIS A 214 -10.51 -21.81 22.66
C HIS A 214 -10.10 -20.66 21.75
N LYS A 215 -10.82 -19.54 21.86
CA LYS A 215 -10.57 -18.34 21.07
C LYS A 215 -10.64 -17.07 21.90
N ILE A 216 -9.75 -16.14 21.61
CA ILE A 216 -9.80 -14.75 22.11
C ILE A 216 -10.23 -13.89 20.94
N ARG A 217 -11.40 -13.26 21.05
CA ARG A 217 -11.94 -12.35 20.03
C ARG A 217 -11.38 -10.95 20.22
N ILE A 218 -11.11 -10.29 19.11
CA ILE A 218 -10.68 -8.90 19.02
C ILE A 218 -11.80 -8.13 18.33
N ASN A 219 -12.30 -7.10 19.00
CA ASN A 219 -13.34 -6.24 18.47
C ASN A 219 -12.80 -5.27 17.42
N ALA A 220 -13.70 -4.84 16.55
CA ALA A 220 -13.46 -3.72 15.66
C ALA A 220 -13.10 -2.46 16.47
N THR A 221 -11.99 -1.81 16.11
CA THR A 221 -11.41 -0.73 16.94
C THR A 221 -10.48 0.18 16.13
N PRO A 222 -10.37 1.48 16.44
CA PRO A 222 -9.36 2.33 15.80
C PRO A 222 -7.92 2.11 16.33
N TYR A 223 -7.74 1.29 17.38
CA TYR A 223 -6.47 1.13 18.09
C TYR A 223 -5.58 0.00 17.52
N ILE A 224 -5.19 0.11 16.25
CA ILE A 224 -4.50 -0.96 15.50
C ILE A 224 -3.13 -1.31 16.11
N THR A 225 -2.34 -0.32 16.49
CA THR A 225 -0.97 -0.52 17.01
C THR A 225 -1.04 -1.26 18.33
N LEU A 226 -1.89 -0.79 19.24
CA LEU A 226 -2.08 -1.45 20.53
C LEU A 226 -2.67 -2.85 20.36
N THR A 227 -3.60 -3.06 19.42
CA THR A 227 -4.15 -4.38 19.10
C THR A 227 -3.06 -5.35 18.65
N SER A 228 -2.16 -4.90 17.77
CA SER A 228 -1.05 -5.73 17.25
C SER A 228 -0.08 -6.11 18.38
N ILE A 229 0.28 -5.16 19.24
CA ILE A 229 1.13 -5.43 20.43
C ILE A 229 0.42 -6.37 21.41
N LEU A 230 -0.88 -6.17 21.66
CA LEU A 230 -1.66 -7.02 22.55
C LEU A 230 -1.73 -8.47 22.02
N LYS A 231 -1.89 -8.67 20.70
CA LYS A 231 -1.85 -9.99 20.08
C LYS A 231 -0.53 -10.72 20.35
N VAL A 232 0.59 -10.02 20.22
CA VAL A 232 1.92 -10.56 20.53
C VAL A 232 2.00 -10.97 22.01
N VAL A 233 1.60 -10.07 22.93
CA VAL A 233 1.64 -10.33 24.37
C VAL A 233 0.76 -11.53 24.77
N LEU A 234 -0.47 -11.59 24.27
CA LEU A 234 -1.39 -12.71 24.53
C LEU A 234 -0.80 -14.04 24.04
N THR A 235 -0.12 -14.02 22.90
CA THR A 235 0.52 -15.20 22.32
C THR A 235 1.70 -15.66 23.15
N GLU A 236 2.58 -14.73 23.53
CA GLU A 236 3.73 -15.01 24.39
C GLU A 236 3.25 -15.64 25.72
N GLU A 237 2.15 -15.14 26.28
CA GLU A 237 1.54 -15.68 27.50
C GLU A 237 0.96 -17.09 27.31
N ILE A 238 0.21 -17.34 26.21
CA ILE A 238 -0.28 -18.69 25.88
C ILE A 238 0.89 -19.67 25.72
N ILE A 239 1.96 -19.26 25.03
CA ILE A 239 3.14 -20.09 24.82
C ILE A 239 3.84 -20.37 26.13
N LYS A 240 3.99 -19.36 27.00
CA LYS A 240 4.64 -19.48 28.31
C LYS A 240 3.93 -20.51 29.19
N ARG A 241 2.60 -20.37 29.37
CA ARG A 241 1.78 -21.35 30.11
C ARG A 241 1.96 -22.76 29.55
N GLY A 242 1.95 -22.85 28.22
CA GLY A 242 2.17 -24.10 27.50
C GLY A 242 3.54 -24.75 27.62
N LYS A 243 4.57 -23.99 28.02
CA LYS A 243 5.92 -24.50 28.32
C LYS A 243 5.97 -25.05 29.74
N GLU A 244 5.25 -24.43 30.67
CA GLU A 244 5.11 -24.89 32.05
C GLU A 244 4.25 -26.17 32.10
N ASN A 245 3.14 -26.19 31.36
CA ASN A 245 2.28 -27.35 31.17
C ASN A 245 1.55 -27.27 29.83
N ILE A 246 1.74 -28.27 28.96
CA ILE A 246 1.16 -28.28 27.60
C ILE A 246 -0.38 -28.28 27.59
N ASN A 247 -1.02 -28.76 28.66
CA ASN A 247 -2.47 -28.77 28.77
C ASN A 247 -3.05 -27.41 29.17
N ASP A 248 -2.22 -26.47 29.64
CA ASP A 248 -2.63 -25.13 30.07
C ASP A 248 -2.52 -24.08 28.94
N GLY A 249 -1.89 -24.44 27.81
CA GLY A 249 -1.81 -23.56 26.65
C GLY A 249 -1.02 -24.11 25.47
N PHE A 250 -1.57 -24.02 24.28
CA PHE A 250 -0.82 -24.17 23.03
C PHE A 250 -1.40 -23.24 21.97
N TYR A 251 -0.61 -22.24 21.57
CA TYR A 251 -1.01 -21.33 20.51
C TYR A 251 -1.12 -22.07 19.17
N LEU A 252 -2.23 -21.87 18.44
CA LEU A 252 -2.45 -22.43 17.12
C LEU A 252 -2.10 -21.38 16.05
N TRP A 253 -3.02 -20.45 15.80
CA TRP A 253 -2.90 -19.42 14.78
C TRP A 253 -3.76 -18.21 15.13
N SER A 254 -3.61 -17.14 14.35
CA SER A 254 -4.48 -15.97 14.44
C SER A 254 -4.99 -15.56 13.07
N THR A 255 -6.23 -15.07 13.04
CA THR A 255 -6.73 -14.24 11.95
C THR A 255 -6.47 -12.78 12.29
N LEU A 256 -7.01 -11.85 11.50
CA LEU A 256 -7.06 -10.44 11.84
C LEU A 256 -7.68 -10.25 13.24
N ASN A 257 -8.88 -10.82 13.46
CA ASN A 257 -9.73 -10.51 14.62
C ASN A 257 -9.79 -11.61 15.70
N THR A 258 -9.05 -12.71 15.58
CA THR A 258 -9.16 -13.81 16.56
C THR A 258 -7.84 -14.54 16.74
N ILE A 259 -7.55 -14.89 17.99
CA ILE A 259 -6.44 -15.79 18.38
C ILE A 259 -7.04 -17.15 18.76
N TYR A 260 -6.53 -18.22 18.19
CA TYR A 260 -6.93 -19.59 18.50
C TYR A 260 -5.83 -20.32 19.27
N TYR A 261 -6.22 -21.07 20.30
CA TYR A 261 -5.31 -21.85 21.12
C TYR A 261 -5.97 -23.12 21.66
N VAL A 262 -5.16 -24.04 22.14
CA VAL A 262 -5.58 -25.28 22.82
C VAL A 262 -5.33 -25.15 24.31
N SER A 263 -6.30 -25.52 25.13
CA SER A 263 -6.17 -25.69 26.58
C SER A 263 -7.28 -26.63 27.09
N GLU A 264 -7.13 -27.22 28.27
CA GLU A 264 -8.23 -27.95 28.91
C GLU A 264 -9.33 -27.00 29.41
N ASN A 265 -8.94 -25.81 29.86
CA ASN A 265 -9.83 -24.75 30.31
C ASN A 265 -9.51 -23.43 29.59
N PRO A 266 -10.50 -22.56 29.33
CA PRO A 266 -10.25 -21.23 28.81
C PRO A 266 -9.25 -20.48 29.71
N ILE A 267 -8.26 -19.83 29.09
CA ILE A 267 -7.31 -18.99 29.81
C ILE A 267 -8.04 -17.76 30.36
N GLU A 268 -8.02 -17.63 31.68
CA GLU A 268 -8.48 -16.41 32.35
C GLU A 268 -7.46 -15.28 32.13
N LEU A 269 -7.95 -14.14 31.63
CA LEU A 269 -7.15 -12.97 31.31
C LEU A 269 -7.22 -11.95 32.46
N ASN A 270 -6.08 -11.68 33.08
CA ASN A 270 -5.94 -10.59 34.05
C ASN A 270 -5.56 -9.29 33.32
N TYR A 271 -6.50 -8.36 33.20
CA TYR A 271 -6.30 -7.11 32.47
C TYR A 271 -5.24 -6.18 33.07
N ASP A 272 -5.08 -6.17 34.41
CA ASP A 272 -4.04 -5.37 35.06
C ASP A 272 -2.65 -5.94 34.75
N GLU A 273 -2.52 -7.27 34.73
CA GLU A 273 -1.28 -7.94 34.34
C GLU A 273 -0.98 -7.75 32.85
N LEU A 274 -1.98 -7.93 31.98
CA LEU A 274 -1.84 -7.69 30.55
C LEU A 274 -1.42 -6.25 30.25
N ALA A 275 -2.00 -5.26 30.92
CA ALA A 275 -1.62 -3.87 30.73
C ALA A 275 -0.14 -3.61 31.10
N LYS A 276 0.37 -4.25 32.15
CA LYS A 276 1.80 -4.19 32.52
C LYS A 276 2.68 -4.86 31.46
N LEU A 277 2.29 -6.04 30.98
CA LEU A 277 3.02 -6.76 29.93
C LEU A 277 3.06 -5.97 28.62
N VAL A 278 1.94 -5.36 28.21
CA VAL A 278 1.86 -4.48 27.04
C VAL A 278 2.74 -3.25 27.22
N MET A 279 2.73 -2.58 28.38
CA MET A 279 3.63 -1.46 28.66
C MET A 279 5.11 -1.84 28.59
N ASN A 280 5.46 -2.99 29.15
CA ASN A 280 6.82 -3.51 29.07
C ASN A 280 7.21 -3.78 27.63
N LYS A 281 6.32 -4.39 26.84
CA LYS A 281 6.56 -4.64 25.41
C LYS A 281 6.75 -3.35 24.64
N ILE A 282 5.88 -2.34 24.85
CA ILE A 282 6.01 -1.00 24.24
C ILE A 282 7.37 -0.40 24.60
N SER A 283 7.76 -0.42 25.88
CA SER A 283 9.01 0.16 26.35
C SER A 283 10.24 -0.48 25.69
N ASN A 284 10.20 -1.79 25.44
CA ASN A 284 11.30 -2.52 24.80
C ASN A 284 11.46 -2.23 23.30
N ILE A 285 10.38 -1.85 22.62
CA ILE A 285 10.37 -1.64 21.16
C ILE A 285 10.28 -0.15 20.79
N ALA A 286 10.02 0.71 21.76
CA ALA A 286 9.83 2.14 21.59
C ALA A 286 11.15 2.87 21.33
N HIS A 287 11.20 3.60 20.22
CA HIS A 287 12.25 4.58 19.94
C HIS A 287 11.76 5.96 20.36
N LEU A 288 11.87 6.26 21.65
CA LEU A 288 11.33 7.49 22.25
C LEU A 288 11.90 8.77 21.61
N GLU A 289 13.11 8.71 21.05
CA GLU A 289 13.73 9.81 20.30
C GLU A 289 12.94 10.20 19.05
N ASN A 290 12.12 9.31 18.48
CA ASN A 290 11.30 9.61 17.30
C ASN A 290 10.06 10.46 17.63
N GLY A 291 9.69 10.56 18.91
CA GLY A 291 8.59 11.39 19.41
C GLY A 291 9.02 12.82 19.78
N ILE A 292 10.30 13.17 19.63
CA ILE A 292 10.82 14.52 19.86
C ILE A 292 10.87 15.25 18.51
N ALA A 293 10.30 16.45 18.45
CA ALA A 293 10.33 17.31 17.27
C ALA A 293 10.50 18.79 17.64
N PHE A 294 11.31 19.50 16.86
CA PHE A 294 11.53 20.94 17.01
C PHE A 294 10.93 21.69 15.82
N THR A 295 10.22 22.79 16.09
CA THR A 295 9.82 23.76 15.06
C THR A 295 10.52 25.10 15.28
N ASP A 296 10.22 26.08 14.42
CA ASP A 296 10.61 27.48 14.58
C ASP A 296 10.15 28.09 15.92
N ARG A 297 9.02 27.62 16.46
CA ARG A 297 8.31 28.25 17.59
C ARG A 297 8.24 27.43 18.87
N ARG A 298 8.24 26.09 18.79
CA ARG A 298 7.99 25.21 19.93
C ARG A 298 8.76 23.91 19.83
N VAL A 299 8.84 23.21 20.95
CA VAL A 299 9.27 21.80 21.03
C VAL A 299 8.03 20.96 21.29
N ASP A 300 7.92 19.84 20.57
CA ASP A 300 6.89 18.83 20.78
C ASP A 300 7.57 17.53 21.19
N ILE A 301 7.09 16.92 22.28
CA ILE A 301 7.63 15.67 22.82
C ILE A 301 6.44 14.78 23.16
N SER A 302 5.89 14.09 22.16
CA SER A 302 4.75 13.19 22.37
C SER A 302 5.16 11.88 23.05
N SER A 303 6.43 11.49 22.96
CA SER A 303 6.96 10.25 23.51
C SER A 303 7.01 10.22 25.04
N ASN A 304 7.03 11.38 25.70
CA ASN A 304 7.03 11.46 27.17
C ASN A 304 5.72 10.93 27.78
N LYS A 305 4.64 10.84 27.00
CA LYS A 305 3.36 10.25 27.42
C LYS A 305 3.43 8.73 27.45
N ILE A 306 4.48 8.12 26.91
CA ILE A 306 4.60 6.66 26.76
C ILE A 306 5.75 6.13 27.58
N GLY A 307 6.90 6.79 27.51
CA GLY A 307 8.11 6.38 28.21
C GLY A 307 8.91 7.56 28.74
N PHE A 308 9.74 7.27 29.73
CA PHE A 308 10.64 8.25 30.33
C PHE A 308 11.77 8.59 29.35
N ILE A 309 11.93 9.89 29.03
CA ILE A 309 13.01 10.39 28.19
C ILE A 309 14.27 10.49 29.02
N SER A 310 15.28 9.67 28.70
CA SER A 310 16.58 9.64 29.38
C SER A 310 17.65 10.42 28.60
N LEU A 311 18.83 10.59 29.20
CA LEU A 311 20.01 11.12 28.50
C LEU A 311 20.37 10.27 27.28
N GLU A 312 20.24 8.95 27.35
CA GLU A 312 20.50 8.06 26.20
C GLU A 312 19.51 8.32 25.06
N THR A 313 18.24 8.58 25.37
CA THR A 313 17.24 8.98 24.36
C THR A 313 17.67 10.28 23.68
N LEU A 314 18.12 11.29 24.43
CA LEU A 314 18.59 12.55 23.87
C LEU A 314 19.87 12.36 23.03
N LYS A 315 20.79 11.49 23.47
CA LYS A 315 22.00 11.12 22.69
C LYS A 315 21.62 10.52 21.33
N LYS A 316 20.72 9.53 21.32
CA LYS A 316 20.18 8.94 20.07
C LYS A 316 19.51 9.98 19.19
N PHE A 317 18.80 10.95 19.78
CA PHE A 317 18.18 12.04 19.03
C PHE A 317 19.22 12.93 18.33
N VAL A 318 20.27 13.36 19.04
CA VAL A 318 21.25 14.32 18.48
C VAL A 318 22.26 13.69 17.52
N LEU A 319 22.45 12.37 17.58
CA LEU A 319 23.25 11.62 16.62
C LEU A 319 22.60 11.58 15.22
N ASP A 320 21.27 11.59 15.15
CA ASP A 320 20.51 11.60 13.91
C ASP A 320 20.55 13.00 13.25
N ASN A 321 21.22 13.10 12.11
CA ASN A 321 21.41 14.35 11.39
C ASN A 321 20.07 15.03 10.98
N ASP A 322 19.05 14.26 10.59
CA ASP A 322 17.78 14.83 10.15
C ASP A 322 16.92 15.32 11.33
N LYS A 323 17.08 14.70 12.50
CA LYS A 323 16.55 15.22 13.76
C LYS A 323 17.32 16.43 14.25
N PHE A 324 18.64 16.40 14.23
CA PHE A 324 19.48 17.49 14.72
C PHE A 324 19.33 18.78 13.89
N LYS A 325 19.10 18.68 12.57
CA LYS A 325 18.72 19.84 11.73
C LYS A 325 17.52 20.61 12.27
N GLN A 326 16.62 19.97 13.03
CA GLN A 326 15.46 20.62 13.63
C GLN A 326 15.84 21.47 14.84
N VAL A 327 16.89 21.09 15.56
CA VAL A 327 17.45 21.87 16.66
C VAL A 327 18.05 23.16 16.11
N VAL A 328 18.84 23.05 15.04
CA VAL A 328 19.45 24.19 14.34
C VAL A 328 18.53 24.69 13.22
N HIS A 329 17.26 24.95 13.54
CA HIS A 329 16.30 25.44 12.55
C HIS A 329 16.64 26.86 12.09
N LEU A 330 17.04 26.98 10.82
CA LEU A 330 17.31 28.27 10.17
C LEU A 330 16.17 28.68 9.25
N GLU A 331 15.89 29.98 9.21
CA GLU A 331 14.79 30.57 8.44
C GLU A 331 14.97 30.45 6.92
N ASN A 332 13.85 30.47 6.20
CA ASN A 332 13.87 30.45 4.74
C ASN A 332 14.14 31.84 4.13
N ILE A 333 15.21 32.51 4.58
CA ILE A 333 15.59 33.85 4.12
C ILE A 333 16.57 33.71 2.97
N ILE A 334 16.32 34.42 1.87
CA ILE A 334 17.25 34.47 0.74
C ILE A 334 18.44 35.35 1.12
N LEU A 335 19.65 34.80 1.04
CA LEU A 335 20.89 35.55 1.28
C LEU A 335 21.20 36.41 0.06
N LYS A 336 21.06 37.74 0.19
CA LYS A 336 21.41 38.70 -0.87
C LYS A 336 22.84 39.21 -0.70
N ASP A 337 23.41 39.72 -1.78
CA ASP A 337 24.80 40.16 -1.81
C ASP A 337 25.08 41.34 -0.85
N ASP A 338 24.12 42.25 -0.65
CA ASP A 338 24.25 43.45 0.19
C ASP A 338 24.59 43.15 1.67
N PHE A 339 24.32 41.94 2.15
CA PHE A 339 24.61 41.51 3.54
C PHE A 339 25.36 40.18 3.62
N ARG A 340 25.89 39.68 2.49
CA ARG A 340 26.70 38.46 2.42
C ARG A 340 27.96 38.58 3.28
N LYS A 341 28.65 39.73 3.21
CA LYS A 341 29.87 39.98 4.00
C LYS A 341 29.65 39.83 5.50
N ASN A 342 28.52 40.29 6.03
CA ASN A 342 28.21 40.17 7.45
C ASN A 342 27.92 38.71 7.83
N ALA A 343 27.25 37.96 6.95
CA ALA A 343 27.03 36.53 7.15
C ALA A 343 28.37 35.74 7.13
N GLU A 344 29.27 36.05 6.20
CA GLU A 344 30.62 35.45 6.15
C GLU A 344 31.44 35.76 7.41
N MET A 345 31.42 37.01 7.89
CA MET A 345 32.05 37.38 9.16
C MET A 345 31.44 36.64 10.36
N TYR A 346 30.14 36.32 10.32
CA TYR A 346 29.53 35.47 11.35
C TYR A 346 30.05 34.04 11.26
N SER A 347 30.21 33.47 10.06
CA SER A 347 30.83 32.15 9.91
C SER A 347 32.23 32.10 10.52
N ASP A 348 33.08 33.11 10.28
CA ASP A 348 34.42 33.17 10.90
C ASP A 348 34.37 33.13 12.43
N LEU A 349 33.40 33.84 13.01
CA LEU A 349 33.26 33.96 14.47
C LEU A 349 32.91 32.63 15.15
N ILE A 350 32.19 31.74 14.46
CA ILE A 350 31.67 30.50 15.04
C ILE A 350 32.37 29.23 14.53
N LEU A 351 33.09 29.29 13.40
CA LEU A 351 33.71 28.13 12.77
C LEU A 351 34.71 27.42 13.70
N SER A 352 35.43 28.15 14.54
CA SER A 352 36.37 27.56 15.51
C SER A 352 35.70 27.01 16.77
N LYS A 353 34.41 27.32 16.99
CA LYS A 353 33.64 26.94 18.18
C LYS A 353 32.84 25.65 18.00
N LEU A 354 32.67 25.19 16.77
CA LEU A 354 31.83 24.04 16.45
C LEU A 354 32.66 22.89 15.85
N LYS A 355 32.52 21.71 16.43
CA LYS A 355 33.17 20.45 16.04
C LYS A 355 32.24 19.51 15.28
N SER A 356 30.92 19.64 15.43
CA SER A 356 29.93 18.65 14.97
C SER A 356 29.00 19.14 13.86
N TYR A 357 28.94 20.45 13.64
CA TYR A 357 28.21 21.10 12.55
C TYR A 357 28.82 22.46 12.20
N LYS A 358 28.51 23.00 11.02
CA LYS A 358 29.00 24.31 10.56
C LYS A 358 27.86 25.10 9.93
N ILE A 359 27.87 26.42 10.15
CA ILE A 359 27.04 27.36 9.39
C ILE A 359 28.01 28.20 8.57
N ASN A 360 28.21 27.79 7.31
CA ASN A 360 29.32 28.28 6.48
C ASN A 360 28.80 29.08 5.27
N PHE A 361 28.76 30.40 5.39
CA PHE A 361 28.30 31.31 4.35
C PHE A 361 29.33 31.57 3.23
N TYR A 362 30.58 31.08 3.36
CA TYR A 362 31.59 31.15 2.29
C TYR A 362 31.30 30.23 1.11
N LYS A 363 30.33 29.32 1.25
CA LYS A 363 30.08 28.26 0.27
C LYS A 363 29.35 28.77 -0.97
N ASP A 364 30.09 29.15 -2.01
CA ASP A 364 29.62 29.12 -3.39
C ASP A 364 29.94 27.74 -4.02
N LEU A 365 28.94 26.95 -4.45
CA LEU A 365 29.18 25.61 -5.05
C LEU A 365 28.00 25.16 -5.96
N PRO A 366 28.21 24.55 -7.14
CA PRO A 366 29.05 24.94 -8.27
C PRO A 366 28.24 25.67 -9.37
N SER A 367 28.90 26.54 -10.14
CA SER A 367 28.55 26.76 -11.55
C SER A 367 29.10 25.56 -12.32
N VAL A 368 28.38 24.97 -13.28
CA VAL A 368 28.79 25.04 -14.71
C VAL A 368 27.69 24.54 -15.68
N THR A 369 26.52 24.05 -15.25
CA THR A 369 25.54 23.46 -16.21
C THR A 369 24.07 23.87 -16.10
N GLN A 370 23.69 24.87 -15.29
CA GLN A 370 22.28 25.35 -15.27
C GLN A 370 22.21 26.88 -15.36
N THR A 371 21.44 27.34 -16.34
CA THR A 371 21.37 28.70 -16.89
C THR A 371 20.80 29.79 -15.97
N LYS A 372 20.66 29.60 -14.65
CA LYS A 372 20.30 30.64 -13.67
C LYS A 372 20.86 30.27 -12.29
N LYS A 373 21.70 31.12 -11.67
CA LYS A 373 22.05 30.99 -10.23
C LYS A 373 20.76 31.01 -9.43
N LYS A 374 20.32 29.87 -8.91
CA LYS A 374 19.16 29.81 -8.01
C LYS A 374 19.58 30.46 -6.68
N GLU A 375 18.91 31.54 -6.30
CA GLU A 375 19.11 32.20 -5.01
C GLU A 375 18.92 31.17 -3.88
N ARG A 376 19.87 31.10 -2.95
CA ARG A 376 19.87 30.13 -1.84
C ARG A 376 19.33 30.74 -0.56
N SER A 377 18.71 29.88 0.22
CA SER A 377 18.20 30.22 1.54
C SER A 377 19.27 30.01 2.60
N ILE A 378 19.23 30.77 3.70
CA ILE A 378 20.16 30.64 4.83
C ILE A 378 20.22 29.21 5.36
N ARG A 379 19.09 28.50 5.38
CA ARG A 379 19.02 27.09 5.78
C ARG A 379 19.91 26.16 4.95
N ASP A 380 20.21 26.53 3.70
CA ASP A 380 20.99 25.71 2.77
C ASP A 380 22.50 25.77 3.09
N TYR A 381 22.92 26.62 4.04
CA TYR A 381 24.31 26.78 4.49
C TYR A 381 24.63 26.04 5.80
N LEU A 382 23.68 25.29 6.36
CA LEU A 382 23.92 24.37 7.47
C LEU A 382 24.55 23.07 6.95
N GLU A 383 25.74 22.75 7.45
CA GLU A 383 26.46 21.52 7.17
C GLU A 383 26.54 20.69 8.46
N LEU A 384 26.19 19.41 8.38
CA LEU A 384 26.29 18.48 9.50
C LEU A 384 27.32 17.40 9.17
N ASP A 385 28.21 17.12 10.12
CA ASP A 385 29.10 15.96 10.03
C ASP A 385 28.32 14.69 10.40
N GLU A 386 28.68 13.56 9.81
CA GLU A 386 28.28 12.25 10.34
C GLU A 386 29.09 11.97 11.61
N ILE A 387 28.40 11.56 12.67
CA ILE A 387 28.99 11.32 13.99
C ILE A 387 28.86 9.84 14.32
N GLN A 388 29.96 9.24 14.78
CA GLN A 388 29.99 7.89 15.32
C GLN A 388 29.77 7.91 16.85
N ASP A 389 29.20 6.85 17.40
CA ASP A 389 28.81 6.76 18.84
C ASP A 389 29.97 6.98 19.83
N PHE A 390 31.22 6.78 19.39
CA PHE A 390 32.42 6.97 20.21
C PHE A 390 32.95 8.42 20.21
N GLU A 391 32.43 9.33 19.39
CA GLU A 391 32.88 10.73 19.29
C GLU A 391 32.24 11.62 20.38
N ALA A 392 32.56 11.35 21.65
CA ALA A 392 31.93 11.94 22.82
C ALA A 392 31.88 13.49 22.80
N ASP A 393 32.94 14.16 22.37
CA ASP A 393 33.02 15.61 22.27
C ASP A 393 31.95 16.19 21.33
N LYS A 394 31.77 15.59 20.15
CA LYS A 394 30.78 16.03 19.17
C LYS A 394 29.36 15.77 19.64
N ILE A 395 29.13 14.63 20.30
CA ILE A 395 27.81 14.30 20.89
C ILE A 395 27.46 15.31 21.98
N THR A 396 28.43 15.66 22.83
CA THR A 396 28.26 16.62 23.91
C THR A 396 27.92 18.00 23.38
N GLU A 397 28.62 18.47 22.34
CA GLU A 397 28.30 19.72 21.65
C GLU A 397 26.86 19.73 21.12
N ARG A 398 26.44 18.65 20.45
CA ARG A 398 25.05 18.57 19.95
C ARG A 398 24.02 18.53 21.08
N LEU A 399 24.33 17.87 22.21
CA LEU A 399 23.47 17.89 23.40
C LEU A 399 23.36 19.30 23.97
N HIS A 400 24.47 20.05 24.10
CA HIS A 400 24.43 21.44 24.57
C HIS A 400 23.59 22.32 23.63
N THR A 401 23.75 22.13 22.32
CA THR A 401 22.93 22.79 21.29
C THR A 401 21.45 22.50 21.50
N PHE A 402 21.10 21.22 21.74
CA PHE A 402 19.74 20.79 22.03
C PHE A 402 19.18 21.49 23.28
N LEU A 403 19.93 21.51 24.38
CA LEU A 403 19.50 22.10 25.65
C LEU A 403 19.24 23.60 25.51
N ILE A 404 20.15 24.34 24.88
CA ILE A 404 19.96 25.78 24.62
C ILE A 404 18.72 25.99 23.77
N ARG A 405 18.56 25.22 22.68
CA ARG A 405 17.39 25.35 21.80
C ARG A 405 16.09 25.05 22.54
N PHE A 406 16.08 24.03 23.39
CA PHE A 406 14.92 23.68 24.20
C PHE A 406 14.52 24.84 25.13
N ILE A 407 15.50 25.49 25.76
CA ILE A 407 15.28 26.68 26.60
C ILE A 407 14.77 27.87 25.78
N GLN A 408 15.35 28.13 24.60
CA GLN A 408 14.92 29.22 23.70
C GLN A 408 13.44 29.12 23.30
N LEU A 409 12.97 27.89 23.05
CA LEU A 409 11.61 27.66 22.56
C LEU A 409 10.57 27.53 23.68
N ASN A 410 10.98 27.24 24.92
CA ASN A 410 10.09 27.13 26.07
C ASN A 410 10.28 28.31 27.02
N SER A 411 9.50 29.38 26.82
CA SER A 411 9.54 30.60 27.64
C SER A 411 9.17 30.39 29.11
N ASP A 412 8.36 29.37 29.39
CA ASP A 412 7.77 29.17 30.72
C ASP A 412 8.71 28.42 31.67
N LEU A 413 9.83 27.91 31.17
CA LEU A 413 10.89 27.33 31.98
C LEU A 413 11.46 28.38 32.94
N ALA A 414 11.60 28.03 34.21
CA ALA A 414 12.19 28.90 35.24
C ALA A 414 13.28 28.15 36.00
N GLY A 415 14.36 28.86 36.32
CA GLY A 415 15.51 28.34 37.05
C GLY A 415 16.69 29.30 36.92
N GLU A 416 17.60 29.30 37.88
CA GLU A 416 18.75 30.22 37.88
C GLU A 416 19.63 30.02 36.63
N ASP A 417 20.01 28.78 36.34
CA ASP A 417 20.80 28.42 35.15
C ASP A 417 20.05 28.69 33.83
N ILE A 418 18.73 28.49 33.81
CA ILE A 418 17.87 28.77 32.64
C ILE A 418 17.81 30.27 32.35
N ASN A 419 17.62 31.08 33.39
CA ASN A 419 17.60 32.53 33.28
C ASN A 419 18.98 33.08 32.89
N PHE A 420 20.05 32.45 33.37
CA PHE A 420 21.42 32.75 32.95
C PHE A 420 21.64 32.47 31.46
N ILE A 421 21.20 31.33 30.93
CA ILE A 421 21.26 31.08 29.48
C ILE A 421 20.49 32.14 28.69
N ARG A 422 19.30 32.52 29.15
CA ARG A 422 18.49 33.55 28.47
C ARG A 422 19.19 34.91 28.45
N SER A 423 19.77 35.34 29.57
CA SER A 423 20.51 36.61 29.62
C SER A 423 21.77 36.58 28.75
N LEU A 424 22.45 35.43 28.65
CA LEU A 424 23.55 35.24 27.70
C LEU A 424 23.09 35.35 26.24
N LEU A 425 21.96 34.73 25.88
CA LEU A 425 21.40 34.81 24.53
C LEU A 425 21.00 36.25 24.16
N GLU A 426 20.36 36.98 25.08
CA GLU A 426 20.01 38.39 24.91
C GLU A 426 21.27 39.26 24.75
N SER A 427 22.28 39.03 25.60
CA SER A 427 23.57 39.72 25.52
C SER A 427 24.29 39.47 24.19
N GLN A 428 24.29 38.23 23.69
CA GLN A 428 24.88 37.89 22.39
C GLN A 428 24.09 38.47 21.23
N LEU A 429 22.75 38.51 21.31
CA LEU A 429 21.92 39.16 20.31
C LEU A 429 22.26 40.64 20.19
N GLU A 430 22.34 41.37 21.30
CA GLU A 430 22.63 42.81 21.27
C GLU A 430 24.08 43.08 20.83
N SER A 431 25.04 42.27 21.29
CA SER A 431 26.46 42.41 20.92
C SER A 431 26.73 42.12 19.44
N ASN A 432 25.95 41.24 18.81
CA ASN A 432 26.15 40.80 17.42
C ASN A 432 25.03 41.28 16.48
N LYS A 433 24.20 42.23 16.89
CA LYS A 433 23.00 42.68 16.16
C LYS A 433 23.31 43.17 14.74
N ASN A 434 24.39 43.93 14.58
CA ASN A 434 24.81 44.44 13.27
C ASN A 434 25.28 43.30 12.34
N LEU A 435 25.99 42.32 12.90
CA LEU A 435 26.51 41.16 12.18
C LEU A 435 25.38 40.22 11.72
N LEU A 436 24.40 40.01 12.59
CA LEU A 436 23.25 39.14 12.34
C LEU A 436 22.09 39.87 11.64
N SER A 437 22.22 41.17 11.38
CA SER A 437 21.17 41.95 10.72
C SER A 437 20.82 41.36 9.35
N ASN A 438 19.52 41.29 9.03
CA ASN A 438 18.96 40.71 7.81
C ASN A 438 19.00 39.18 7.68
N ILE A 439 19.76 38.47 8.54
CA ILE A 439 19.77 37.00 8.60
C ILE A 439 19.00 36.44 9.81
N LEU A 440 18.57 37.30 10.73
CA LEU A 440 17.65 36.97 11.81
C LEU A 440 16.18 36.93 11.33
N PRO A 441 15.33 36.12 11.98
CA PRO A 441 13.89 36.19 11.78
C PRO A 441 13.36 37.60 12.09
N LYS A 442 12.41 38.09 11.29
CA LYS A 442 11.80 39.41 11.47
C LYS A 442 11.08 39.55 12.81
N ASN A 443 10.49 38.46 13.29
CA ASN A 443 9.79 38.37 14.56
C ASN A 443 10.57 37.39 15.47
N ASN A 444 10.75 37.73 16.75
CA ASN A 444 11.42 36.87 17.75
C ASN A 444 12.91 36.59 17.48
N GLN A 445 13.72 37.63 17.28
CA GLN A 445 15.17 37.53 17.03
C GLN A 445 15.91 36.71 18.12
N GLU A 446 15.48 36.83 19.37
CA GLU A 446 15.98 36.09 20.54
C GLU A 446 15.83 34.56 20.42
N LYS A 447 14.89 34.09 19.58
CA LYS A 447 14.68 32.66 19.29
C LYS A 447 15.48 32.18 18.07
N SER A 448 16.42 32.96 17.55
CA SER A 448 17.25 32.52 16.44
C SER A 448 18.24 31.43 16.87
N ALA A 449 18.33 30.35 16.08
CA ALA A 449 19.33 29.31 16.27
C ALA A 449 20.77 29.81 16.00
N LEU A 450 20.93 30.97 15.33
CA LEU A 450 22.23 31.63 15.14
C LEU A 450 22.84 32.17 16.44
N LEU A 451 22.09 32.21 17.54
CA LEU A 451 22.65 32.62 18.84
C LEU A 451 23.32 31.46 19.59
N ILE A 452 22.96 30.21 19.26
CA ILE A 452 23.42 29.02 19.98
C ILE A 452 24.95 28.83 19.89
N PRO A 453 25.59 28.90 18.69
CA PRO A 453 27.04 28.75 18.58
C PRO A 453 27.85 29.81 19.34
N LEU A 454 27.24 30.94 19.68
CA LEU A 454 27.94 32.04 20.35
C LEU A 454 28.17 31.79 21.84
N ILE A 455 27.39 30.89 22.45
CA ILE A 455 27.43 30.63 23.90
C ILE A 455 27.77 29.18 24.27
N ILE A 456 27.89 28.28 23.29
CA ILE A 456 28.03 26.83 23.52
C ILE A 456 29.30 26.44 24.30
N ASP A 457 30.37 27.22 24.16
CA ASP A 457 31.66 27.02 24.85
C ASP A 457 31.80 27.83 26.15
N ASN A 458 30.71 28.42 26.67
CA ASN A 458 30.79 29.22 27.89
C ASN A 458 30.98 28.33 29.12
N GLU A 459 32.17 28.39 29.72
CA GLU A 459 32.56 27.59 30.90
C GLU A 459 31.72 27.88 32.15
N ASN A 460 31.00 29.01 32.21
CA ASN A 460 30.14 29.35 33.34
C ASN A 460 28.77 28.65 33.30
N ILE A 461 28.46 27.92 32.22
CA ILE A 461 27.20 27.20 32.09
C ILE A 461 27.34 25.84 32.80
N ASN A 462 26.51 25.61 33.82
CA ASN A 462 26.41 24.30 34.47
C ASN A 462 25.51 23.35 33.66
N TRP A 463 26.12 22.65 32.71
CA TRP A 463 25.43 21.75 31.79
C TRP A 463 24.67 20.61 32.48
N ASP A 464 25.20 20.07 33.58
CA ASP A 464 24.55 18.98 34.33
C ASP A 464 23.25 19.45 35.00
N ASN A 465 23.26 20.63 35.63
CA ASN A 465 22.06 21.22 36.21
C ASN A 465 20.99 21.49 35.14
N ILE A 466 21.41 22.03 33.98
CA ILE A 466 20.51 22.32 32.87
C ILE A 466 19.92 21.03 32.31
N LEU A 467 20.74 20.01 32.07
CA LEU A 467 20.28 18.71 31.60
C LEU A 467 19.24 18.13 32.56
N ASN A 468 19.51 18.13 33.86
CA ASN A 468 18.57 17.63 34.87
C ASN A 468 17.26 18.44 34.90
N GLY A 469 17.35 19.78 34.82
CA GLY A 469 16.19 20.66 34.76
C GLY A 469 15.33 20.42 33.51
N VAL A 470 15.97 20.29 32.34
CA VAL A 470 15.32 19.99 31.07
C VAL A 470 14.69 18.59 31.09
N LEU A 471 15.40 17.55 31.51
CA LEU A 471 14.86 16.19 31.62
C LEU A 471 13.67 16.13 32.57
N LYS A 472 13.73 16.84 33.70
CA LYS A 472 12.58 16.95 34.62
C LYS A 472 11.38 17.59 33.93
N GLN A 473 11.57 18.68 33.19
CA GLN A 473 10.49 19.34 32.45
C GLN A 473 9.91 18.44 31.36
N ILE A 474 10.77 17.81 30.56
CA ILE A 474 10.38 16.91 29.47
C ILE A 474 9.48 15.80 30.00
N ASN A 475 9.78 15.27 31.19
CA ASN A 475 9.06 14.15 31.79
C ASN A 475 7.90 14.55 32.72
N ILE A 476 7.49 15.83 32.80
CA ILE A 476 6.38 16.26 33.66
C ILE A 476 5.07 15.53 33.34
N GLU A 477 4.82 15.21 32.07
CA GLU A 477 3.60 14.52 31.64
C GLU A 477 3.68 13.00 31.75
N PHE A 478 4.84 12.44 32.10
CA PHE A 478 5.01 10.99 32.24
C PHE A 478 4.43 10.50 33.57
N ASP A 479 3.36 9.69 33.48
CA ASP A 479 2.73 9.03 34.63
C ASP A 479 2.50 7.55 34.28
N SER A 480 3.37 6.68 34.80
CA SER A 480 3.33 5.24 34.51
C SER A 480 2.04 4.57 34.98
N GLU A 481 1.49 4.99 36.12
CA GLU A 481 0.24 4.41 36.66
C GLU A 481 -0.96 4.81 35.80
N LYS A 482 -1.02 6.09 35.39
CA LYS A 482 -2.05 6.57 34.47
C LYS A 482 -1.97 5.87 33.12
N ASN A 483 -0.77 5.68 32.57
CA ASN A 483 -0.57 4.99 31.31
C ASN A 483 -1.00 3.52 31.36
N GLN A 484 -0.65 2.82 32.45
CA GLN A 484 -1.12 1.45 32.68
C GLN A 484 -2.65 1.38 32.78
N LYS A 485 -3.28 2.32 33.49
CA LYS A 485 -4.74 2.42 33.56
C LYS A 485 -5.37 2.64 32.18
N LEU A 486 -4.80 3.52 31.37
CA LEU A 486 -5.28 3.83 30.03
C LEU A 486 -5.18 2.60 29.11
N ILE A 487 -4.05 1.89 29.13
CA ILE A 487 -3.88 0.65 28.37
C ILE A 487 -4.88 -0.41 28.82
N ARG A 488 -5.10 -0.56 30.13
CA ARG A 488 -6.11 -1.50 30.64
C ARG A 488 -7.50 -1.19 30.09
N GLU A 489 -7.90 0.08 30.11
CA GLU A 489 -9.18 0.54 29.55
C GLU A 489 -9.25 0.25 28.04
N LEU A 490 -8.16 0.45 27.30
CA LEU A 490 -8.08 0.10 25.88
C LEU A 490 -8.14 -1.41 25.62
N ILE A 491 -7.45 -2.23 26.40
CA ILE A 491 -7.51 -3.69 26.29
C ILE A 491 -8.94 -4.18 26.52
N ASN A 492 -9.68 -3.60 27.47
CA ASN A 492 -11.10 -3.92 27.67
C ASN A 492 -11.94 -3.61 26.42
N ILE A 493 -11.69 -2.49 25.75
CA ILE A 493 -12.37 -2.12 24.50
C ILE A 493 -12.02 -3.12 23.39
N ILE A 494 -10.72 -3.42 23.22
CA ILE A 494 -10.20 -4.32 22.18
C ILE A 494 -10.73 -5.75 22.38
N LEU A 495 -10.81 -6.25 23.62
CA LEU A 495 -11.26 -7.61 23.93
C LEU A 495 -12.77 -7.72 24.20
N GLY A 496 -13.48 -6.59 24.27
CA GLY A 496 -14.94 -6.56 24.40
C GLY A 496 -15.50 -6.98 25.75
N TYR A 497 -14.76 -6.74 26.83
CA TYR A 497 -15.19 -7.12 28.18
C TYR A 497 -15.86 -5.96 28.90
N ASN A 498 -17.03 -6.23 29.49
CA ASN A 498 -18.05 -5.33 30.04
C ASN A 498 -19.06 -4.79 29.02
N GLU A 499 -20.33 -4.75 29.42
CA GLU A 499 -21.24 -3.68 29.00
C GLU A 499 -20.49 -2.39 29.25
N LEU A 500 -19.88 -1.84 28.20
CA LEU A 500 -19.45 -0.46 28.24
C LEU A 500 -20.69 0.32 28.67
N ASN A 501 -20.66 0.91 29.86
CA ASN A 501 -21.45 2.11 30.13
C ASN A 501 -20.95 3.14 29.14
N LEU A 502 -21.38 2.99 27.89
CA LEU A 502 -21.07 3.90 26.80
C LEU A 502 -21.63 5.22 27.30
N PRO A 503 -20.76 6.19 27.60
CA PRO A 503 -21.22 7.46 28.09
C PRO A 503 -22.16 8.06 27.03
N GLU A 504 -23.28 8.65 27.46
CA GLU A 504 -24.29 9.21 26.55
C GLU A 504 -23.62 10.09 25.48
N VAL A 505 -24.05 9.94 24.22
CA VAL A 505 -23.53 10.75 23.12
C VAL A 505 -23.76 12.22 23.47
N PRO A 506 -22.71 13.02 23.66
CA PRO A 506 -22.83 14.39 24.12
C PRO A 506 -23.25 15.30 22.96
N ASP A 507 -23.65 16.54 23.26
CA ASP A 507 -23.71 17.59 22.24
C ASP A 507 -22.38 17.66 21.45
N LYS A 508 -22.45 17.94 20.13
CA LYS A 508 -21.28 18.03 19.22
C LYS A 508 -20.11 18.86 19.78
N LYS A 509 -20.41 19.90 20.57
CA LYS A 509 -19.42 20.79 21.22
C LYS A 509 -18.59 20.12 22.33
N ASN A 510 -19.09 19.02 22.90
CA ASN A 510 -18.51 18.28 24.02
C ASN A 510 -18.11 16.86 23.62
N MET A 511 -18.19 16.56 22.33
CA MET A 511 -17.91 15.25 21.73
C MET A 511 -16.44 15.17 21.28
N SER A 512 -15.80 14.02 21.50
CA SER A 512 -14.58 13.67 20.76
C SER A 512 -14.93 13.58 19.29
N MET A 513 -14.18 14.30 18.46
CA MET A 513 -14.37 14.32 17.01
C MET A 513 -13.90 13.01 16.35
N ILE A 514 -13.39 12.06 17.13
CA ILE A 514 -12.80 10.80 16.68
C ILE A 514 -13.72 9.62 16.88
N ASN A 515 -14.13 9.37 18.11
CA ASN A 515 -14.94 8.21 18.47
C ASN A 515 -16.36 8.57 18.90
N GLY A 516 -16.72 9.87 18.92
CA GLY A 516 -18.08 10.30 19.24
C GLY A 516 -18.44 10.28 20.73
N TYR A 517 -17.50 10.00 21.64
CA TYR A 517 -17.76 9.94 23.08
C TYR A 517 -17.60 11.30 23.79
N PRO A 518 -18.19 11.49 25.00
CA PRO A 518 -17.94 12.65 25.85
C PRO A 518 -16.47 12.89 26.12
N ARG A 519 -16.11 14.17 26.04
CA ARG A 519 -14.85 14.70 26.55
C ARG A 519 -14.63 14.19 27.99
N LYS A 520 -13.62 13.34 28.20
CA LYS A 520 -13.03 13.14 29.53
C LYS A 520 -12.07 14.30 29.78
N GLU A 521 -12.38 15.15 30.76
CA GLU A 521 -11.43 16.14 31.24
C GLU A 521 -10.28 15.38 31.93
N GLY A 522 -9.11 15.31 31.28
CA GLY A 522 -7.90 14.88 31.96
C GLY A 522 -7.61 15.77 33.16
N LYS A 523 -6.83 15.28 34.14
CA LYS A 523 -6.47 15.97 35.40
C LYS A 523 -5.92 17.41 35.25
N SER A 524 -5.59 17.87 34.05
CA SER A 524 -5.17 19.25 33.74
C SER A 524 -6.32 20.20 33.35
N GLY A 525 -7.58 19.73 33.24
CA GLY A 525 -8.70 20.57 32.80
C GLY A 525 -8.64 21.00 31.32
N ILE A 526 -7.60 20.59 30.58
CA ILE A 526 -7.42 20.89 29.17
C ILE A 526 -7.71 19.59 28.42
N ALA A 527 -8.90 19.47 27.82
CA ALA A 527 -8.93 18.65 26.62
C ALA A 527 -8.10 19.43 25.59
N SER A 528 -7.14 18.78 24.95
CA SER A 528 -6.35 19.43 23.92
C SER A 528 -7.31 19.89 22.84
N LYS A 529 -7.62 21.20 22.84
CA LYS A 529 -8.25 21.86 21.71
C LYS A 529 -7.22 21.83 20.61
N GLU A 530 -7.34 20.86 19.73
CA GLU A 530 -6.47 20.75 18.58
C GLU A 530 -7.12 21.53 17.43
N ASN A 531 -6.31 22.35 16.75
CA ASN A 531 -6.73 22.98 15.51
C ASN A 531 -6.85 21.89 14.44
N LEU A 532 -8.07 21.40 14.23
CA LEU A 532 -8.42 20.43 13.17
C LEU A 532 -8.33 21.01 11.75
N PHE A 533 -7.96 22.28 11.61
CA PHE A 533 -7.87 22.97 10.31
C PHE A 533 -6.52 22.74 9.63
N GLY A 534 -6.59 22.12 8.44
CA GLY A 534 -5.63 22.34 7.36
C GLY A 534 -4.39 21.46 7.34
N ILE A 535 -3.85 21.30 6.14
CA ILE A 535 -2.51 20.75 5.89
C ILE A 535 -1.50 21.63 6.64
N GLY A 536 -0.93 21.10 7.73
CA GLY A 536 0.15 21.75 8.47
C GLY A 536 -0.07 22.04 9.96
N THR A 537 -1.14 21.56 10.61
CA THR A 537 -1.23 21.57 12.08
C THR A 537 -0.77 20.23 12.68
N ASN A 538 0.10 20.33 13.69
CA ASN A 538 1.12 19.35 14.06
C ASN A 538 0.72 18.17 14.97
N SER A 539 -0.56 17.80 15.12
CA SER A 539 -0.88 16.84 16.20
C SER A 539 -1.97 15.82 15.87
N PHE A 540 -3.09 16.21 15.27
CA PHE A 540 -4.12 15.24 14.88
C PHE A 540 -4.95 15.72 13.68
N ASN A 541 -4.98 14.94 12.61
CA ASN A 541 -5.95 15.14 11.55
C ASN A 541 -7.10 14.13 11.69
N ASN A 542 -8.31 14.62 11.91
CA ASN A 542 -9.50 13.82 11.65
C ASN A 542 -10.13 14.37 10.37
N ARG A 543 -9.73 13.79 9.24
CA ARG A 543 -10.13 14.22 7.89
C ARG A 543 -11.48 13.64 7.44
N ILE A 544 -12.19 12.93 8.32
CA ILE A 544 -13.63 12.69 8.16
C ILE A 544 -14.30 14.06 8.23
N ILE A 545 -15.18 14.37 7.25
CA ILE A 545 -15.89 15.65 7.13
C ILE A 545 -16.56 16.00 8.46
N THR A 546 -15.85 16.75 9.27
CA THR A 546 -16.38 17.40 10.45
C THR A 546 -16.57 18.84 10.03
N SER A 547 -17.85 19.19 9.86
CA SER A 547 -18.38 20.54 9.63
C SER A 547 -17.47 21.63 10.19
N GLY A 548 -17.22 22.71 9.44
CA GLY A 548 -16.24 23.79 9.69
C GLY A 548 -16.25 24.44 11.08
N ILE A 549 -15.90 23.68 12.11
CA ILE A 549 -15.77 24.07 13.50
C ILE A 549 -14.27 24.16 13.78
N ALA A 550 -13.77 25.37 14.04
CA ALA A 550 -12.42 25.54 14.56
C ALA A 550 -12.36 25.01 16.00
N ASN A 551 -11.34 24.20 16.32
CA ASN A 551 -11.08 23.57 17.63
C ASN A 551 -12.01 22.40 18.00
N GLY A 552 -11.67 21.18 17.59
CA GLY A 552 -12.33 19.95 18.05
C GLY A 552 -11.57 19.28 19.19
N TYR A 553 -12.29 18.55 20.04
CA TYR A 553 -11.69 17.75 21.11
C TYR A 553 -11.32 16.36 20.61
N ILE A 554 -10.21 15.84 21.14
CA ILE A 554 -9.70 14.51 20.86
C ILE A 554 -9.59 13.76 22.19
N ASP A 555 -10.03 12.52 22.22
CA ASP A 555 -9.94 11.68 23.40
C ASP A 555 -8.52 11.18 23.68
N GLU A 556 -8.25 10.91 24.95
CA GLU A 556 -6.94 10.48 25.43
C GLU A 556 -6.48 9.14 24.85
N TYR A 557 -7.42 8.25 24.50
CA TYR A 557 -7.11 6.95 23.91
C TYR A 557 -6.53 7.09 22.51
N SER A 558 -7.19 7.90 21.68
CA SER A 558 -6.71 8.19 20.32
C SER A 558 -5.33 8.84 20.37
N ILE A 559 -5.14 9.85 21.24
CA ILE A 559 -3.82 10.50 21.42
C ILE A 559 -2.75 9.49 21.79
N PHE A 560 -3.08 8.56 22.69
CA PHE A 560 -2.15 7.53 23.14
C PHE A 560 -1.78 6.55 22.03
N GLU A 561 -2.77 6.01 21.30
CA GLU A 561 -2.57 5.14 20.13
C GLU A 561 -1.69 5.81 19.05
N PHE A 562 -1.98 7.06 18.70
CA PHE A 562 -1.16 7.82 17.74
C PHE A 562 0.26 8.02 18.25
N SER A 563 0.42 8.36 19.53
CA SER A 563 1.75 8.56 20.12
C SER A 563 2.56 7.26 20.05
N ILE A 564 1.96 6.10 20.38
CA ILE A 564 2.61 4.78 20.30
C ILE A 564 3.03 4.49 18.86
N ARG A 565 2.10 4.67 17.91
CA ARG A 565 2.39 4.43 16.50
C ARG A 565 3.53 5.31 16.00
N SER A 566 3.60 6.57 16.44
CA SER A 566 4.62 7.53 15.99
C SER A 566 6.05 7.20 16.46
N ILE A 567 6.19 6.46 17.57
CA ILE A 567 7.50 6.07 18.12
C ILE A 567 7.94 4.66 17.67
N ILE A 568 7.00 3.79 17.32
CA ILE A 568 7.27 2.41 16.86
C ILE A 568 7.40 2.35 15.33
N ALA A 569 6.57 3.07 14.58
CA ALA A 569 6.53 2.99 13.13
C ALA A 569 7.72 3.69 12.46
N PRO A 570 8.30 3.12 11.39
CA PRO A 570 9.17 3.86 10.48
C PRO A 570 8.41 5.02 9.81
N LYS A 571 9.03 6.22 9.78
CA LYS A 571 8.54 7.38 9.03
C LYS A 571 9.36 7.53 7.75
N LEU A 572 8.75 7.25 6.60
CA LEU A 572 9.42 7.38 5.30
C LEU A 572 9.26 8.82 4.79
N TYR A 573 10.37 9.55 4.71
CA TYR A 573 10.50 10.88 4.07
C TYR A 573 9.70 12.05 4.65
N SER A 574 8.72 11.85 5.54
CA SER A 574 7.84 12.92 6.07
C SER A 574 7.90 13.02 7.60
N LYS A 575 8.14 14.25 8.08
CA LYS A 575 8.17 14.63 9.51
C LYS A 575 6.78 14.56 10.18
N TYR A 576 5.71 14.75 9.39
CA TYR A 576 4.32 14.83 9.84
C TYR A 576 3.40 14.13 8.84
N SER A 577 3.58 12.82 8.68
CA SER A 577 2.63 12.02 7.93
C SER A 577 1.48 11.58 8.83
N SER A 578 0.28 11.70 8.29
CA SER A 578 -0.94 11.04 8.80
C SER A 578 -1.30 9.79 7.99
N THR A 579 -0.65 9.62 6.83
CA THR A 579 -0.91 8.50 5.92
C THR A 579 -0.23 7.24 6.43
N VAL A 580 -1.04 6.23 6.74
CA VAL A 580 -0.56 4.93 7.19
C VAL A 580 -0.93 3.87 6.18
N LEU A 581 0.07 3.07 5.80
CA LEU A 581 -0.12 1.80 5.11
C LEU A 581 -0.14 0.70 6.17
N PHE A 582 -1.21 -0.08 6.22
CA PHE A 582 -1.36 -1.27 7.05
C PHE A 582 -1.46 -2.50 6.15
N LEU A 583 -0.64 -3.51 6.43
CA LEU A 583 -0.60 -4.79 5.72
C LEU A 583 -1.06 -5.90 6.66
N ALA A 584 -1.83 -6.85 6.17
CA ALA A 584 -2.26 -8.00 6.94
C ALA A 584 -2.25 -9.27 6.08
N PHE A 585 -1.88 -10.41 6.68
CA PHE A 585 -2.02 -11.69 6.00
C PHE A 585 -3.51 -12.04 5.81
N PRO A 586 -3.95 -12.46 4.60
CA PRO A 586 -5.37 -12.58 4.25
C PRO A 586 -6.12 -13.76 4.90
N GLY A 587 -5.41 -14.68 5.57
CA GLY A 587 -5.99 -15.89 6.16
C GLY A 587 -5.51 -16.20 7.57
N ALA A 588 -6.03 -17.28 8.16
CA ALA A 588 -5.57 -17.78 9.44
C ALA A 588 -4.18 -18.40 9.32
N VAL A 589 -3.19 -17.85 10.02
CA VAL A 589 -1.81 -18.33 9.93
C VAL A 589 -1.18 -18.34 11.33
N PRO A 590 -0.33 -19.34 11.65
CA PRO A 590 0.56 -19.22 12.80
C PRO A 590 1.35 -17.92 12.74
N PHE A 591 1.65 -17.32 13.88
CA PHE A 591 2.42 -16.08 13.92
C PHE A 591 3.72 -16.19 13.12
N MET A 592 3.95 -15.15 12.34
CA MET A 592 4.96 -15.07 11.32
C MET A 592 5.80 -13.81 11.56
N ASP A 593 7.07 -13.82 11.16
CA ASP A 593 7.84 -12.59 11.00
C ASP A 593 7.49 -11.99 9.64
N ILE A 594 6.51 -11.08 9.62
CA ILE A 594 6.05 -10.48 8.38
C ILE A 594 7.13 -9.63 7.68
N GLY A 595 8.10 -9.11 8.45
CA GLY A 595 9.25 -8.38 7.90
C GLY A 595 10.13 -9.31 7.06
N LYS A 596 10.52 -10.47 7.63
CA LYS A 596 11.26 -11.50 6.90
C LYS A 596 10.48 -12.10 5.75
N PHE A 597 9.19 -12.35 5.96
CA PHE A 597 8.29 -12.82 4.89
C PHE A 597 8.33 -11.87 3.68
N LEU A 598 8.24 -10.56 3.93
CA LEU A 598 8.36 -9.56 2.89
C LEU A 598 9.75 -9.53 2.23
N GLN A 599 10.83 -9.80 2.96
CA GLN A 599 12.18 -9.90 2.37
C GLN A 599 12.30 -11.10 1.43
N VAL A 600 11.91 -12.30 1.90
CA VAL A 600 12.05 -13.56 1.16
C VAL A 600 11.26 -13.54 -0.15
N PHE A 601 10.02 -13.05 -0.12
CA PHE A 601 9.11 -13.17 -1.27
C PHE A 601 9.12 -11.97 -2.24
N ASN A 602 9.93 -10.93 -2.00
CA ASN A 602 10.04 -9.78 -2.93
C ASN A 602 11.34 -9.76 -3.76
N GLU A 603 12.20 -10.80 -3.67
CA GLU A 603 13.42 -11.00 -4.48
C GLU A 603 14.36 -9.78 -4.55
N THR A 604 14.29 -8.89 -3.57
CA THR A 604 15.10 -7.69 -3.45
C THR A 604 15.34 -7.40 -1.98
N ASP A 605 16.58 -7.10 -1.58
CA ASP A 605 16.95 -6.67 -0.20
C ASP A 605 16.17 -5.41 0.26
N VAL A 606 15.52 -4.75 -0.71
CA VAL A 606 14.71 -3.55 -0.55
C VAL A 606 13.42 -3.77 -1.32
N LEU A 607 12.28 -3.78 -0.62
CA LEU A 607 10.97 -3.69 -1.27
C LEU A 607 10.86 -2.28 -1.90
N GLN A 608 11.45 -2.12 -3.09
CA GLN A 608 11.43 -0.87 -3.85
C GLN A 608 10.05 -0.72 -4.46
N VAL A 609 9.27 0.20 -3.92
CA VAL A 609 8.01 0.62 -4.52
C VAL A 609 8.14 2.07 -4.95
N GLY A 610 8.60 2.26 -6.19
CA GLY A 610 8.97 3.58 -6.72
C GLY A 610 10.16 4.19 -5.98
N ASN A 611 10.04 5.45 -5.52
CA ASN A 611 11.08 6.12 -4.70
C ASN A 611 11.04 5.69 -3.23
N ILE A 612 10.07 4.87 -2.83
CA ILE A 612 10.02 4.34 -1.47
C ILE A 612 10.91 3.12 -1.45
N ARG A 613 12.16 3.34 -1.03
CA ARG A 613 13.00 2.26 -0.54
C ARG A 613 12.49 1.94 0.85
N LEU A 614 11.73 0.86 0.97
CA LEU A 614 11.72 0.12 2.22
C LEU A 614 13.11 -0.54 2.30
N THR A 615 14.15 0.23 2.61
CA THR A 615 15.42 -0.36 3.05
C THR A 615 15.07 -1.02 4.36
N ILE A 616 14.76 -2.32 4.27
CA ILE A 616 14.62 -3.20 5.41
C ILE A 616 16.00 -3.33 6.12
N GLU A 617 17.07 -2.88 5.46
CA GLU A 617 18.43 -2.88 5.97
C GLU A 617 18.77 -1.75 6.96
N GLU A 618 18.90 -2.19 8.21
CA GLU A 618 20.14 -2.22 9.01
C GLU A 618 20.55 -1.05 9.92
N ASN A 619 20.14 0.21 9.74
CA ASN A 619 20.68 1.24 10.66
C ASN A 619 19.86 1.56 11.91
N ASN A 620 18.83 0.76 12.26
CA ASN A 620 18.36 0.55 13.63
C ASN A 620 17.21 -0.47 13.64
N ALA A 621 17.37 -1.57 14.37
CA ALA A 621 16.45 -2.69 14.56
C ALA A 621 14.97 -2.31 14.85
N LYS A 622 14.18 -2.02 13.80
CA LYS A 622 12.74 -1.71 13.92
C LYS A 622 11.80 -2.83 13.46
N MET A 623 12.28 -3.81 12.68
CA MET A 623 11.43 -4.90 12.14
C MET A 623 11.50 -6.21 12.93
N ASN A 624 12.66 -6.59 13.49
CA ASN A 624 12.80 -7.88 14.22
C ASN A 624 12.02 -7.95 15.55
N ASN A 625 11.45 -6.84 16.02
CA ASN A 625 10.76 -6.77 17.31
C ASN A 625 9.39 -7.47 17.30
N PHE A 626 8.87 -7.80 16.12
CA PHE A 626 7.58 -8.45 15.92
C PHE A 626 7.73 -9.79 15.18
N LYS A 627 8.65 -10.65 15.66
CA LYS A 627 8.78 -12.05 15.19
C LYS A 627 7.46 -12.84 15.26
N PHE A 628 6.48 -12.34 16.00
CA PHE A 628 5.17 -12.94 16.19
C PHE A 628 4.03 -11.97 15.85
N ASP A 629 4.00 -11.42 14.63
CA ASP A 629 2.88 -10.57 14.16
C ASP A 629 2.50 -10.86 12.69
N THR A 630 1.21 -10.99 12.42
CA THR A 630 0.67 -11.20 11.05
C THR A 630 0.30 -9.90 10.36
N THR A 631 0.66 -8.77 10.96
CA THR A 631 0.34 -7.43 10.49
C THR A 631 1.57 -6.52 10.48
N TYR A 632 1.55 -5.50 9.61
CA TYR A 632 2.66 -4.56 9.44
C TYR A 632 2.13 -3.15 9.14
N PHE A 633 2.79 -2.11 9.62
CA PHE A 633 2.43 -0.74 9.23
C PHE A 633 3.62 0.20 9.07
N ILE A 634 3.47 1.16 8.15
CA ILE A 634 4.44 2.23 7.87
C ILE A 634 3.75 3.55 7.61
N TYR A 635 4.43 4.65 7.94
CA TYR A 635 3.98 5.98 7.53
C TYR A 635 4.48 6.31 6.12
N LEU A 636 3.56 6.74 5.27
CA LEU A 636 3.82 7.19 3.90
C LEU A 636 3.74 8.72 3.81
N PRO A 637 4.37 9.38 2.83
CA PRO A 637 4.12 10.82 2.63
C PRO A 637 2.63 11.12 2.38
N ASP A 638 2.11 12.16 3.04
CA ASP A 638 0.76 12.66 2.77
C ASP A 638 0.67 13.14 1.30
N PRO A 639 -0.32 12.65 0.52
CA PRO A 639 -0.47 13.09 -0.87
C PRO A 639 -0.82 14.58 -0.89
N LYS A 640 -0.29 15.34 -1.85
CA LYS A 640 -0.61 16.78 -2.00
C LYS A 640 -1.35 17.08 -3.29
N SER A 641 -1.50 16.08 -4.16
CA SER A 641 -2.08 16.20 -5.49
C SER A 641 -2.74 14.88 -5.92
N ASP A 642 -3.58 14.95 -6.96
CA ASP A 642 -4.12 13.78 -7.65
C ASP A 642 -3.00 12.84 -8.14
N ALA A 643 -1.88 13.40 -8.60
CA ALA A 643 -0.72 12.64 -9.08
C ALA A 643 -0.02 11.86 -7.95
N ASP A 644 0.16 12.49 -6.77
CA ASP A 644 0.69 11.81 -5.59
C ASP A 644 -0.22 10.66 -5.15
N PHE A 645 -1.54 10.87 -5.25
CA PHE A 645 -2.51 9.85 -4.93
C PHE A 645 -2.44 8.66 -5.88
N ILE A 646 -2.38 8.90 -7.20
CA ILE A 646 -2.21 7.84 -8.20
C ILE A 646 -0.92 7.07 -7.96
N LYS A 647 0.17 7.77 -7.62
CA LYS A 647 1.44 7.15 -7.27
C LYS A 647 1.30 6.22 -6.05
N ASN A 648 0.57 6.64 -5.02
CA ASN A 648 0.28 5.80 -3.85
C ASN A 648 -0.61 4.61 -4.21
N LEU A 649 -1.64 4.79 -5.06
CA LEU A 649 -2.50 3.69 -5.52
C LEU A 649 -1.70 2.63 -6.29
N ARG A 650 -0.84 3.05 -7.23
CA ARG A 650 0.05 2.14 -7.96
C ARG A 650 0.96 1.38 -7.01
N MET A 651 1.53 2.08 -6.03
CA MET A 651 2.35 1.47 -4.98
C MET A 651 1.56 0.40 -4.20
N CYS A 652 0.31 0.66 -3.81
CA CYS A 652 -0.53 -0.36 -3.16
C CYS A 652 -0.80 -1.57 -4.04
N ILE A 653 -1.08 -1.35 -5.33
CA ILE A 653 -1.32 -2.43 -6.29
C ILE A 653 -0.09 -3.31 -6.39
N ASP A 654 1.10 -2.71 -6.49
CA ASP A 654 2.37 -3.43 -6.57
C ASP A 654 2.65 -4.21 -5.27
N ILE A 655 2.44 -3.59 -4.10
CA ILE A 655 2.63 -4.25 -2.80
C ILE A 655 1.69 -5.43 -2.63
N ALA A 656 0.39 -5.25 -2.86
CA ALA A 656 -0.60 -6.33 -2.79
C ALA A 656 -0.27 -7.45 -3.77
N SER A 657 0.16 -7.09 -4.99
CA SER A 657 0.44 -8.06 -6.06
C SER A 657 1.67 -8.90 -5.77
N LYS A 658 2.71 -8.34 -5.15
CA LYS A 658 3.94 -9.09 -4.84
C LYS A 658 3.85 -9.80 -3.50
N SER A 659 3.37 -9.12 -2.45
CA SER A 659 3.31 -9.70 -1.09
C SER A 659 2.13 -10.64 -0.87
N LYS A 660 1.07 -10.55 -1.69
CA LYS A 660 -0.23 -11.21 -1.48
C LYS A 660 -0.94 -10.84 -0.17
N LEU A 661 -0.43 -9.81 0.53
CA LEU A 661 -1.05 -9.28 1.74
C LEU A 661 -2.22 -8.37 1.36
N HIS A 662 -3.18 -8.28 2.27
CA HIS A 662 -4.17 -7.23 2.23
C HIS A 662 -3.53 -5.88 2.57
N VAL A 663 -3.99 -4.84 1.88
CA VAL A 663 -3.43 -3.49 1.98
C VAL A 663 -4.53 -2.50 2.36
N LEU A 664 -4.38 -1.87 3.52
CA LEU A 664 -5.19 -0.74 3.96
C LEU A 664 -4.35 0.54 3.93
N ILE A 665 -4.78 1.55 3.18
CA ILE A 665 -4.29 2.92 3.36
C ILE A 665 -5.37 3.74 4.04
N SER A 666 -4.99 4.44 5.11
CA SER A 666 -5.78 5.56 5.64
C SER A 666 -4.94 6.83 5.64
N PHE A 667 -5.56 7.93 5.22
CA PHE A 667 -5.00 9.29 5.34
C PHE A 667 -5.42 9.98 6.65
N SER A 668 -5.93 9.19 7.60
CA SER A 668 -6.34 9.68 8.90
C SER A 668 -5.43 9.13 9.99
N ASN A 669 -5.30 9.88 11.08
CA ASN A 669 -4.63 9.39 12.27
C ASN A 669 -5.39 8.26 13.00
N ASN A 670 -6.56 7.84 12.51
CA ASN A 670 -7.35 6.75 13.09
C ASN A 670 -7.81 5.77 12.02
N LEU A 671 -7.02 4.73 11.79
CA LEU A 671 -7.42 3.62 10.94
C LEU A 671 -8.50 2.82 11.66
N PHE A 672 -9.68 2.68 11.06
CA PHE A 672 -10.68 1.76 11.60
C PHE A 672 -10.33 0.31 11.25
N TYR A 673 -10.04 -0.48 12.27
CA TYR A 673 -9.87 -1.92 12.17
C TYR A 673 -11.24 -2.60 12.11
N ASN A 674 -11.65 -3.02 10.92
CA ASN A 674 -12.78 -3.92 10.71
C ASN A 674 -12.28 -5.13 9.93
N THR A 675 -12.97 -6.28 9.99
CA THR A 675 -12.80 -7.28 8.94
C THR A 675 -13.13 -6.62 7.60
N TRP A 676 -12.18 -6.64 6.67
CA TRP A 676 -12.41 -6.22 5.31
C TRP A 676 -12.11 -7.42 4.41
N ASN A 677 -12.94 -7.59 3.39
CA ASN A 677 -12.80 -8.72 2.48
C ASN A 677 -11.84 -8.39 1.33
N GLU A 678 -11.62 -7.10 1.07
CA GLU A 678 -10.93 -6.65 -0.14
C GLU A 678 -9.41 -6.70 -0.04
N THR A 679 -8.75 -7.11 -1.11
CA THR A 679 -7.28 -7.09 -1.20
C THR A 679 -6.70 -5.68 -0.96
N ILE A 680 -7.33 -4.63 -1.51
CA ILE A 680 -6.96 -3.24 -1.24
C ILE A 680 -8.16 -2.47 -0.73
N ASN A 681 -7.97 -1.76 0.37
CA ASN A 681 -8.88 -0.76 0.89
C ASN A 681 -8.12 0.56 1.08
N MET A 682 -8.57 1.62 0.43
CA MET A 682 -7.95 2.94 0.54
C MET A 682 -9.04 3.95 0.87
N GLU A 683 -9.02 4.46 2.09
CA GLU A 683 -9.83 5.60 2.48
C GLU A 683 -9.24 6.85 1.84
N ILE A 684 -10.06 7.78 1.33
CA ILE A 684 -9.56 8.94 0.59
C ILE A 684 -9.99 10.24 1.25
N GLU A 685 -9.07 11.20 1.32
CA GLU A 685 -9.39 12.56 1.74
C GLU A 685 -10.14 13.33 0.63
N SER A 686 -11.33 13.84 0.97
CA SER A 686 -12.15 14.64 0.04
C SER A 686 -11.51 15.98 -0.36
N SER A 687 -10.67 16.56 0.51
CA SER A 687 -10.06 17.89 0.27
C SER A 687 -8.95 17.87 -0.80
N ILE A 688 -8.25 16.74 -0.96
CA ILE A 688 -7.09 16.59 -1.87
C ILE A 688 -7.50 16.06 -3.24
N LEU A 689 -8.62 15.32 -3.34
CA LEU A 689 -9.13 14.73 -4.60
C LEU A 689 -10.53 15.22 -5.01
N ASN A 690 -10.86 16.48 -4.76
CA ASN A 690 -12.14 17.08 -5.21
C ASN A 690 -12.40 16.86 -6.71
N SER A 691 -11.34 16.72 -7.51
CA SER A 691 -11.43 16.56 -8.96
C SER A 691 -11.91 15.16 -9.40
N MET A 692 -11.45 14.10 -8.72
CA MET A 692 -11.78 12.70 -9.02
C MET A 692 -13.07 12.23 -8.34
N LYS A 693 -13.52 12.94 -7.30
CA LYS A 693 -14.73 12.62 -6.51
C LYS A 693 -14.70 11.22 -5.87
N TRP A 694 -13.51 10.65 -5.67
CA TRP A 694 -13.35 9.39 -4.96
C TRP A 694 -13.29 9.63 -3.45
N ASN A 695 -14.09 8.90 -2.68
CA ASN A 695 -14.06 8.96 -1.21
C ASN A 695 -13.46 7.68 -0.59
N LYS A 696 -13.47 6.58 -1.33
CA LYS A 696 -12.94 5.28 -0.94
C LYS A 696 -12.66 4.45 -2.18
N LEU A 697 -11.56 3.71 -2.20
CA LEU A 697 -11.29 2.66 -3.18
C LEU A 697 -11.27 1.31 -2.48
N ARG A 698 -11.93 0.33 -3.09
CA ARG A 698 -11.97 -1.06 -2.65
C ARG A 698 -11.69 -1.93 -3.87
N CYS A 699 -10.73 -2.82 -3.77
CA CYS A 699 -10.30 -3.64 -4.90
C CYS A 699 -10.29 -5.12 -4.52
N ASN A 700 -11.11 -5.89 -5.24
CA ASN A 700 -11.21 -7.34 -5.02
C ASN A 700 -10.51 -8.15 -6.13
N ASN A 701 -10.48 -7.59 -7.35
CA ASN A 701 -9.79 -8.16 -8.49
C ASN A 701 -8.55 -7.32 -8.83
N LEU A 702 -7.45 -7.63 -8.16
CA LEU A 702 -6.20 -6.88 -8.30
C LEU A 702 -5.67 -6.87 -9.74
N ALA A 703 -5.80 -7.98 -10.47
CA ALA A 703 -5.30 -8.10 -11.84
C ALA A 703 -6.03 -7.14 -12.79
N SER A 704 -7.36 -7.09 -12.71
CA SER A 704 -8.18 -6.15 -13.51
C SER A 704 -7.80 -4.69 -13.23
N VAL A 705 -7.68 -4.31 -11.96
CA VAL A 705 -7.31 -2.93 -11.57
C VAL A 705 -5.88 -2.60 -11.99
N LYS A 706 -4.94 -3.55 -11.87
CA LYS A 706 -3.56 -3.38 -12.35
C LYS A 706 -3.51 -3.14 -13.86
N ASN A 707 -4.29 -3.87 -14.65
CA ASN A 707 -4.35 -3.71 -16.10
C ASN A 707 -4.95 -2.35 -16.47
N GLN A 708 -6.05 -1.94 -15.85
CA GLN A 708 -6.66 -0.61 -16.07
C GLN A 708 -5.70 0.53 -15.69
N MET A 709 -5.03 0.41 -14.54
CA MET A 709 -4.05 1.40 -14.09
C MET A 709 -2.86 1.49 -15.05
N SER A 710 -2.38 0.35 -15.54
CA SER A 710 -1.30 0.28 -16.54
C SER A 710 -1.73 0.93 -17.87
N PHE A 711 -2.95 0.66 -18.32
CA PHE A 711 -3.54 1.29 -19.49
C PHE A 711 -3.58 2.82 -19.35
N PHE A 712 -4.12 3.36 -18.25
CA PHE A 712 -4.16 4.81 -18.01
C PHE A 712 -2.74 5.44 -17.98
N MET A 713 -1.76 4.74 -17.41
CA MET A 713 -0.36 5.17 -17.44
C MET A 713 0.25 5.12 -18.85
N SER A 714 -0.15 4.15 -19.69
CA SER A 714 0.34 4.03 -21.06
C SER A 714 -0.22 5.13 -21.96
N VAL A 715 -1.53 5.41 -21.90
CA VAL A 715 -2.15 6.45 -22.73
C VAL A 715 -1.77 7.88 -22.31
N SER A 716 -1.24 8.04 -21.09
CA SER A 716 -0.74 9.33 -20.58
C SER A 716 0.72 9.63 -20.91
N LYS A 717 1.46 8.74 -21.57
CA LYS A 717 2.88 8.97 -21.92
C LYS A 717 3.04 10.13 -22.92
N THR A 718 3.98 11.03 -22.64
CA THR A 718 4.32 12.17 -23.52
C THR A 718 5.75 12.10 -24.08
N ASN A 719 6.71 11.45 -23.40
CA ASN A 719 8.11 11.34 -23.83
C ASN A 719 8.78 10.05 -23.29
N ASN A 720 8.15 8.88 -23.48
CA ASN A 720 8.55 7.56 -22.92
C ASN A 720 8.65 7.47 -21.38
N ASN A 721 8.54 8.57 -20.64
CA ASN A 721 8.49 8.61 -19.18
C ASN A 721 7.05 8.55 -18.66
N PHE A 722 6.88 7.97 -17.47
CA PHE A 722 5.62 8.00 -16.74
C PHE A 722 5.29 9.41 -16.28
N ASP A 723 4.09 9.88 -16.63
CA ASP A 723 3.58 11.20 -16.25
C ASP A 723 2.31 11.02 -15.40
N TYR A 724 2.47 11.12 -14.08
CA TYR A 724 1.36 10.95 -13.13
C TYR A 724 0.37 12.12 -13.17
N ASP A 725 0.82 13.33 -13.53
CA ASP A 725 -0.06 14.49 -13.67
C ASP A 725 -0.97 14.30 -14.89
N ASN A 726 -0.41 13.85 -16.01
CA ASN A 726 -1.20 13.55 -17.19
C ASN A 726 -2.11 12.34 -16.98
N CYS A 727 -1.66 11.30 -16.27
CA CYS A 727 -2.51 10.17 -15.89
C CYS A 727 -3.72 10.62 -15.04
N ALA A 728 -3.51 11.55 -14.10
CA ALA A 728 -4.61 12.15 -13.33
C ALA A 728 -5.64 12.86 -14.23
N ASN A 729 -5.18 13.56 -15.28
CA ASN A 729 -6.07 14.20 -16.24
C ASN A 729 -6.87 13.17 -17.05
N VAL A 730 -6.22 12.11 -17.55
CA VAL A 730 -6.88 11.01 -18.27
C VAL A 730 -8.00 10.39 -17.43
N ILE A 731 -7.71 10.01 -16.18
CA ILE A 731 -8.69 9.39 -15.28
C ILE A 731 -9.84 10.37 -14.99
N ARG A 732 -9.54 11.65 -14.79
CA ARG A 732 -10.56 12.67 -14.53
C ARG A 732 -11.51 12.84 -15.72
N ASP A 733 -10.98 12.87 -16.93
CA ASP A 733 -11.79 13.00 -18.14
C ASP A 733 -12.60 11.73 -18.40
N TYR A 734 -12.02 10.55 -18.15
CA TYR A 734 -12.73 9.27 -18.20
C TYR A 734 -13.93 9.23 -17.25
N ILE A 735 -13.76 9.67 -15.99
CA ILE A 735 -14.84 9.73 -14.99
C ILE A 735 -15.97 10.66 -15.45
N ARG A 736 -15.64 11.75 -16.16
CA ARG A 736 -16.63 12.69 -16.71
C ARG A 736 -17.34 12.14 -17.94
N ASN A 737 -16.59 11.54 -18.85
CA ASN A 737 -17.06 10.94 -20.08
C ASN A 737 -16.07 9.86 -20.54
N ASN A 738 -16.51 8.60 -20.54
CA ASN A 738 -15.71 7.45 -20.94
C ASN A 738 -15.16 7.56 -22.37
N LEU A 739 -15.89 8.21 -23.30
CA LEU A 739 -15.45 8.43 -24.68
C LEU A 739 -14.18 9.27 -24.79
N SER A 740 -13.85 10.07 -23.77
CA SER A 740 -12.62 10.87 -23.77
C SER A 740 -11.36 10.04 -23.96
N LEU A 741 -11.38 8.75 -23.57
CA LEU A 741 -10.27 7.83 -23.80
C LEU A 741 -9.94 7.63 -25.28
N ASN A 742 -10.93 7.75 -26.18
CA ASN A 742 -10.69 7.68 -27.63
C ASN A 742 -9.65 8.73 -28.05
N SER A 743 -9.71 9.93 -27.49
CA SER A 743 -8.78 11.00 -27.83
C SER A 743 -7.36 10.71 -27.34
N TYR A 744 -7.23 10.19 -26.13
CA TYR A 744 -5.93 9.80 -25.57
C TYR A 744 -5.31 8.62 -26.31
N VAL A 745 -6.10 7.61 -26.68
CA VAL A 745 -5.64 6.45 -27.45
C VAL A 745 -5.32 6.82 -28.89
N HIS A 746 -6.16 7.62 -29.54
CA HIS A 746 -5.94 8.16 -30.89
C HIS A 746 -4.60 8.90 -30.94
N LYS A 747 -4.33 9.76 -29.96
CA LYS A 747 -3.04 10.45 -29.84
C LYS A 747 -1.87 9.46 -29.77
N GLN A 748 -1.98 8.38 -29.00
CA GLN A 748 -0.88 7.39 -28.93
C GLN A 748 -0.70 6.61 -30.24
N ILE A 749 -1.79 6.24 -30.93
CA ILE A 749 -1.74 5.47 -32.19
C ILE A 749 -1.10 6.30 -33.32
N PHE A 750 -1.51 7.56 -33.46
CA PHE A 750 -1.18 8.38 -34.63
C PHE A 750 -0.10 9.44 -34.38
N GLU A 751 0.13 9.84 -33.13
CA GLU A 751 1.10 10.90 -32.77
C GLU A 751 2.14 10.42 -31.75
N GLY A 752 1.90 9.30 -31.07
CA GLY A 752 2.69 8.82 -29.95
C GLY A 752 3.91 7.98 -30.34
N HIS A 753 4.83 7.82 -29.39
CA HIS A 753 6.00 6.95 -29.51
C HIS A 753 5.71 5.47 -29.17
N TYR A 754 4.50 5.17 -28.69
CA TYR A 754 4.08 3.84 -28.24
C TYR A 754 3.16 3.20 -29.28
N ARG A 755 3.56 2.06 -29.84
CA ARG A 755 2.71 1.28 -30.77
C ARG A 755 1.62 0.57 -29.99
N PHE A 756 0.53 1.28 -29.74
CA PHE A 756 -0.67 0.76 -29.09
C PHE A 756 -1.26 -0.48 -29.83
N SER A 757 -0.89 -0.71 -31.09
CA SER A 757 -1.32 -1.84 -31.91
C SER A 757 -0.65 -3.19 -31.61
N ASP A 758 0.41 -3.22 -30.82
CA ASP A 758 1.26 -4.41 -30.67
C ASP A 758 0.92 -5.25 -29.42
N SER A 759 0.08 -4.75 -28.50
CA SER A 759 -0.44 -5.47 -27.32
C SER A 759 -1.96 -5.69 -27.43
N THR A 760 -2.39 -6.94 -27.66
CA THR A 760 -3.81 -7.33 -27.66
C THR A 760 -4.51 -6.92 -26.35
N ASP A 761 -3.78 -6.98 -25.24
CA ASP A 761 -4.31 -6.73 -23.90
C ASP A 761 -4.69 -5.26 -23.65
N ASP A 762 -3.92 -4.28 -24.15
CA ASP A 762 -4.23 -2.85 -23.96
C ASP A 762 -5.47 -2.45 -24.76
N TYR A 763 -5.65 -3.06 -25.94
CA TYR A 763 -6.83 -2.84 -26.78
C TYR A 763 -8.09 -3.46 -26.18
N ASP A 764 -8.00 -4.67 -25.63
CA ASP A 764 -9.11 -5.30 -24.91
C ASP A 764 -9.52 -4.50 -23.66
N VAL A 765 -8.54 -3.97 -22.92
CA VAL A 765 -8.79 -3.08 -21.77
C VAL A 765 -9.42 -1.76 -22.22
N PHE A 766 -8.93 -1.15 -23.30
CA PHE A 766 -9.54 0.05 -23.90
C PHE A 766 -11.00 -0.19 -24.26
N HIS A 767 -11.27 -1.30 -24.96
CA HIS A 767 -12.62 -1.69 -25.35
C HIS A 767 -13.51 -1.85 -24.13
N LYS A 768 -13.07 -2.63 -23.15
CA LYS A 768 -13.79 -2.81 -21.89
C LYS A 768 -14.07 -1.48 -21.18
N LEU A 769 -13.11 -0.57 -21.12
CA LEU A 769 -13.27 0.70 -20.41
C LEU A 769 -14.20 1.70 -21.10
N VAL A 770 -14.11 1.80 -22.43
CA VAL A 770 -14.92 2.75 -23.21
C VAL A 770 -16.31 2.18 -23.47
N TYR A 771 -16.42 0.86 -23.66
CA TYR A 771 -17.57 0.28 -24.34
C TYR A 771 -18.36 -0.80 -23.57
N ASP A 772 -17.80 -1.55 -22.60
CA ASP A 772 -18.54 -2.66 -21.94
C ASP A 772 -19.86 -2.19 -21.27
N LYS A 773 -19.91 -0.94 -20.79
CA LYS A 773 -21.13 -0.38 -20.17
C LYS A 773 -22.20 0.04 -21.19
N ARG A 774 -21.87 0.01 -22.48
CA ARG A 774 -22.69 0.43 -23.63
C ARG A 774 -22.38 -0.45 -24.85
N GLY A 775 -22.43 -1.77 -24.67
CA GLY A 775 -21.95 -2.74 -25.68
C GLY A 775 -22.57 -2.61 -27.07
N GLU A 776 -23.72 -1.94 -27.21
CA GLU A 776 -24.35 -1.62 -28.51
C GLU A 776 -23.56 -0.54 -29.27
N MET A 777 -23.14 0.54 -28.59
CA MET A 777 -22.30 1.62 -29.14
C MET A 777 -21.02 1.15 -29.84
N MET A 778 -20.35 0.18 -29.22
CA MET A 778 -19.08 -0.34 -29.71
C MET A 778 -19.24 -1.11 -30.99
N LYS A 779 -20.22 -2.02 -30.99
CA LYS A 779 -20.56 -2.80 -32.17
C LYS A 779 -20.88 -1.87 -33.34
N GLU A 780 -21.59 -0.77 -33.10
CA GLU A 780 -21.92 0.20 -34.14
C GLU A 780 -20.69 0.99 -34.64
N ILE A 781 -19.78 1.41 -33.76
CA ILE A 781 -18.53 2.10 -34.16
C ILE A 781 -17.57 1.13 -34.89
N GLU A 782 -17.41 -0.09 -34.40
CA GLU A 782 -16.65 -1.15 -35.04
C GLU A 782 -17.23 -1.50 -36.42
N ASN A 783 -18.56 -1.59 -36.53
CA ASN A 783 -19.25 -1.81 -37.80
C ASN A 783 -19.01 -0.64 -38.76
N LEU A 784 -19.13 0.61 -38.29
CA LEU A 784 -18.80 1.79 -39.08
C LEU A 784 -17.36 1.75 -39.59
N GLY A 785 -16.39 1.40 -38.73
CA GLY A 785 -14.99 1.23 -39.10
C GLY A 785 -14.76 0.11 -40.12
N ASN A 786 -15.44 -1.04 -39.95
CA ASN A 786 -15.36 -2.17 -40.88
C ASN A 786 -15.97 -1.86 -42.25
N ILE A 787 -17.13 -1.20 -42.28
CA ILE A 787 -17.80 -0.75 -43.51
C ILE A 787 -16.93 0.31 -44.20
N ALA A 788 -16.37 1.26 -43.45
CA ALA A 788 -15.42 2.24 -43.98
C ALA A 788 -14.20 1.56 -44.62
N ALA A 789 -13.64 0.53 -43.97
CA ALA A 789 -12.53 -0.26 -44.50
C ALA A 789 -12.90 -1.12 -45.72
N ASP A 790 -14.17 -1.50 -45.88
CA ASP A 790 -14.65 -2.11 -47.14
C ASP A 790 -14.74 -1.08 -48.26
N LEU A 791 -15.12 0.15 -47.94
CA LEU A 791 -15.27 1.24 -48.89
C LEU A 791 -13.90 1.78 -49.34
N TYR A 792 -12.96 1.99 -48.42
CA TYR A 792 -11.62 2.52 -48.68
C TYR A 792 -10.64 2.03 -47.61
N LEU A 793 -9.47 1.51 -48.00
CA LEU A 793 -8.46 1.07 -47.02
C LEU A 793 -7.57 2.23 -46.59
N LEU A 794 -7.52 2.49 -45.29
CA LEU A 794 -6.68 3.54 -44.72
C LEU A 794 -5.20 3.12 -44.71
N ARG A 795 -4.29 4.09 -44.88
CA ARG A 795 -2.84 3.89 -44.66
C ARG A 795 -2.42 4.51 -43.32
N TYR A 796 -1.37 3.98 -42.70
CA TYR A 796 -0.86 4.51 -41.43
C TYR A 796 -0.48 6.00 -41.51
N ASP A 797 0.06 6.46 -42.64
CA ASP A 797 0.49 7.84 -42.90
C ASP A 797 -0.66 8.77 -43.35
N SER A 798 -1.91 8.32 -43.30
CA SER A 798 -3.07 9.12 -43.72
C SER A 798 -3.30 10.31 -42.78
N SER A 799 -3.54 11.49 -43.37
CA SER A 799 -3.86 12.71 -42.63
C SER A 799 -5.19 12.60 -41.88
N SER A 800 -5.36 13.34 -40.78
CA SER A 800 -6.64 13.38 -40.02
C SER A 800 -7.86 13.78 -40.87
N SER A 801 -7.62 14.53 -41.96
CA SER A 801 -8.67 14.80 -42.95
C SER A 801 -9.16 13.51 -43.59
N ASP A 802 -8.26 12.65 -44.07
CA ASP A 802 -8.59 11.38 -44.74
C ASP A 802 -9.04 10.28 -43.75
N ARG A 803 -8.61 10.32 -42.49
CA ARG A 803 -9.02 9.32 -41.48
C ARG A 803 -10.47 9.48 -41.03
N GLY A 804 -10.91 10.70 -40.74
CA GLY A 804 -12.21 10.94 -40.10
C GLY A 804 -13.33 11.45 -41.01
N TRP A 805 -13.09 11.72 -42.30
CA TRP A 805 -14.05 12.46 -43.13
C TRP A 805 -15.43 11.79 -43.23
N MET A 806 -15.49 10.46 -43.36
CA MET A 806 -16.76 9.74 -43.54
C MET A 806 -17.72 10.02 -42.39
N LEU A 807 -17.24 9.92 -41.15
CA LEU A 807 -18.06 10.21 -39.98
C LEU A 807 -18.23 11.71 -39.76
N ARG A 808 -17.14 12.49 -39.83
CA ARG A 808 -17.14 13.93 -39.53
C ARG A 808 -18.10 14.70 -40.42
N GLU A 809 -18.04 14.46 -41.73
CA GLU A 809 -18.89 15.15 -42.71
C GLU A 809 -20.33 14.64 -42.66
N SER A 810 -20.54 13.34 -42.41
CA SER A 810 -21.90 12.80 -42.24
C SER A 810 -22.62 13.41 -41.04
N LEU A 811 -21.93 13.62 -39.91
CA LEU A 811 -22.49 14.33 -38.76
C LEU A 811 -22.84 15.79 -39.08
N GLU A 812 -21.98 16.48 -39.83
CA GLU A 812 -22.22 17.85 -40.33
C GLU A 812 -23.45 17.93 -41.24
N VAL A 813 -23.60 16.96 -42.14
CA VAL A 813 -24.77 16.85 -43.03
C VAL A 813 -26.03 16.61 -42.20
N LEU A 814 -26.00 15.71 -41.22
CA LEU A 814 -27.14 15.48 -40.33
C LEU A 814 -27.52 16.74 -39.54
N GLU A 815 -26.55 17.48 -38.98
CA GLU A 815 -26.80 18.72 -38.26
C GLU A 815 -27.45 19.77 -39.15
N LYS A 816 -26.87 20.00 -40.34
CA LYS A 816 -27.34 20.98 -41.31
C LYS A 816 -28.73 20.62 -41.82
N MET A 817 -28.92 19.39 -42.28
CA MET A 817 -30.19 18.96 -42.87
C MET A 817 -31.30 18.88 -41.83
N LYS A 818 -31.01 18.51 -40.58
CA LYS A 818 -32.00 18.56 -39.49
C LYS A 818 -32.48 19.99 -39.23
N ALA A 819 -31.58 20.96 -39.28
CA ALA A 819 -31.92 22.38 -39.13
C ALA A 819 -32.70 22.93 -40.33
N GLU A 820 -32.33 22.56 -41.56
CA GLU A 820 -32.98 23.04 -42.79
C GLU A 820 -34.35 22.42 -43.02
N THR A 821 -34.55 21.14 -42.68
CA THR A 821 -35.78 20.39 -42.98
C THR A 821 -36.74 20.29 -41.79
N ASN A 822 -36.31 20.64 -40.57
CA ASN A 822 -37.05 20.40 -39.32
C ASN A 822 -37.46 18.93 -39.14
N ALA A 823 -36.68 17.99 -39.66
CA ALA A 823 -36.95 16.56 -39.58
C ALA A 823 -37.13 16.10 -38.11
N LYS A 824 -38.21 15.37 -37.86
CA LYS A 824 -38.52 14.81 -36.52
C LYS A 824 -37.84 13.46 -36.31
N ASN A 825 -37.60 12.71 -37.38
CA ASN A 825 -36.90 11.43 -37.38
C ASN A 825 -35.58 11.57 -38.15
N LEU A 826 -34.47 11.04 -37.63
CA LEU A 826 -33.17 11.06 -38.30
C LEU A 826 -33.13 10.13 -39.52
N GLU A 827 -33.97 9.10 -39.58
CA GLU A 827 -34.07 8.22 -40.76
C GLU A 827 -34.47 8.97 -42.03
N GLU A 828 -35.26 10.04 -41.91
CA GLU A 828 -35.65 10.92 -43.03
C GLU A 828 -34.43 11.63 -43.65
N LEU A 829 -33.30 11.69 -42.93
CA LEU A 829 -32.08 12.34 -43.38
C LEU A 829 -31.07 11.38 -44.01
N LYS A 830 -31.35 10.07 -44.03
CA LYS A 830 -30.45 9.03 -44.54
C LYS A 830 -29.98 9.30 -45.96
N GLU A 831 -30.90 9.65 -46.86
CA GLU A 831 -30.57 9.87 -48.28
C GLU A 831 -29.56 11.00 -48.49
N PHE A 832 -29.61 12.04 -47.65
CA PHE A 832 -28.65 13.15 -47.71
C PHE A 832 -27.24 12.70 -47.30
N VAL A 833 -27.15 11.88 -46.25
CA VAL A 833 -25.87 11.31 -45.79
C VAL A 833 -25.31 10.36 -46.86
N SER A 834 -26.12 9.42 -47.36
CA SER A 834 -25.70 8.49 -48.42
C SER A 834 -25.25 9.22 -49.68
N GLY A 835 -25.99 10.26 -50.11
CA GLY A 835 -25.63 11.06 -51.29
C GLY A 835 -24.29 11.80 -51.11
N HIS A 836 -24.04 12.35 -49.92
CA HIS A 836 -22.79 13.04 -49.61
C HIS A 836 -21.60 12.07 -49.60
N LEU A 837 -21.72 10.93 -48.92
CA LEU A 837 -20.69 9.88 -48.89
C LEU A 837 -20.38 9.34 -50.28
N TYR A 838 -21.39 9.12 -51.13
CA TYR A 838 -21.20 8.67 -52.51
C TYR A 838 -20.35 9.66 -53.32
N SER A 839 -20.67 10.96 -53.21
CA SER A 839 -19.91 12.02 -53.88
C SER A 839 -18.46 12.11 -53.39
N GLY A 840 -18.27 12.04 -52.06
CA GLY A 840 -16.94 12.05 -51.43
C GLY A 840 -16.09 10.85 -51.85
N MET A 841 -16.66 9.65 -51.82
CA MET A 841 -15.98 8.42 -52.27
C MET A 841 -15.59 8.47 -53.74
N ASN A 842 -16.50 8.93 -54.60
CA ASN A 842 -16.22 9.05 -56.03
C ASN A 842 -15.06 10.02 -56.29
N ARG A 843 -14.99 11.13 -55.53
CA ARG A 843 -13.88 12.08 -55.60
C ARG A 843 -12.56 11.44 -55.14
N LEU A 844 -12.55 10.69 -54.04
CA LEU A 844 -11.35 10.01 -53.54
C LEU A 844 -10.84 8.95 -54.52
N TYR A 845 -11.72 8.13 -55.09
CA TYR A 845 -11.33 7.13 -56.09
C TYR A 845 -10.74 7.77 -57.36
N LEU A 846 -11.30 8.89 -57.82
CA LEU A 846 -10.76 9.63 -58.96
C LEU A 846 -9.46 10.35 -58.65
N ARG A 847 -9.26 10.79 -57.39
CA ARG A 847 -7.99 11.38 -56.91
C ARG A 847 -6.87 10.35 -56.93
N ASP A 848 -7.11 9.19 -56.34
CA ASP A 848 -6.07 8.19 -56.09
C ASP A 848 -5.84 7.27 -57.29
N ASN A 849 -6.86 7.08 -58.14
CA ASN A 849 -6.78 6.35 -59.40
C ASN A 849 -7.60 7.04 -60.51
N PRO A 850 -7.06 8.09 -61.16
CA PRO A 850 -7.79 8.90 -62.15
C PRO A 850 -8.36 8.13 -63.35
N ASN A 851 -7.77 6.98 -63.68
CA ASN A 851 -8.19 6.12 -64.79
C ASN A 851 -9.12 4.98 -64.37
N SER A 852 -9.53 4.94 -63.10
CA SER A 852 -10.40 3.90 -62.54
C SER A 852 -11.85 4.07 -63.05
N LYS A 853 -12.47 2.95 -63.47
CA LYS A 853 -13.93 2.87 -63.70
C LYS A 853 -14.69 2.43 -62.46
N TYR A 854 -14.01 2.28 -61.33
CA TYR A 854 -14.59 1.79 -60.09
C TYR A 854 -15.60 2.82 -59.56
N LYS A 855 -16.81 2.36 -59.24
CA LYS A 855 -17.84 3.18 -58.61
C LYS A 855 -17.93 2.82 -57.13
N PRO A 856 -18.21 3.78 -56.24
CA PRO A 856 -18.47 3.46 -54.84
C PRO A 856 -19.62 2.46 -54.71
N ASP A 857 -19.48 1.49 -53.81
CA ASP A 857 -20.54 0.52 -53.52
C ASP A 857 -21.67 1.22 -52.75
N ILE A 858 -22.80 1.43 -53.44
CA ILE A 858 -23.96 2.13 -52.89
C ILE A 858 -24.61 1.36 -51.74
N ASN A 859 -24.54 0.03 -51.73
CA ASN A 859 -25.11 -0.77 -50.65
C ASN A 859 -24.30 -0.54 -49.37
N LYS A 860 -22.97 -0.60 -49.46
CA LYS A 860 -22.07 -0.31 -48.33
C LYS A 860 -22.17 1.14 -47.83
N ILE A 861 -22.38 2.11 -48.72
CA ILE A 861 -22.65 3.50 -48.32
C ILE A 861 -23.97 3.60 -47.55
N ASN A 862 -25.02 2.93 -48.02
CA ASN A 862 -26.30 2.88 -47.32
C ASN A 862 -26.20 2.13 -45.99
N ASP A 863 -25.37 1.10 -45.90
CA ASP A 863 -25.09 0.37 -44.66
C ASP A 863 -24.39 1.30 -43.67
N PHE A 864 -23.38 2.07 -44.10
CA PHE A 864 -22.73 3.07 -43.25
C PHE A 864 -23.71 4.12 -42.74
N ALA A 865 -24.56 4.68 -43.63
CA ALA A 865 -25.54 5.68 -43.24
C ALA A 865 -26.59 5.12 -42.26
N ASN A 866 -27.03 3.87 -42.45
CA ASN A 866 -27.93 3.19 -41.51
C ASN A 866 -27.27 2.99 -40.15
N GLU A 867 -26.04 2.49 -40.14
CA GLU A 867 -25.32 2.21 -38.90
C GLU A 867 -25.06 3.50 -38.10
N LEU A 868 -24.73 4.61 -38.79
CA LEU A 868 -24.56 5.91 -38.16
C LEU A 868 -25.87 6.44 -37.56
N ILE A 869 -26.99 6.32 -38.29
CA ILE A 869 -28.29 6.76 -37.79
C ILE A 869 -28.72 5.90 -36.60
N ASN A 870 -28.51 4.58 -36.68
CA ASN A 870 -28.76 3.65 -35.59
C ASN A 870 -27.99 4.08 -34.35
N LEU A 871 -26.67 4.28 -34.47
CA LEU A 871 -25.81 4.77 -33.37
C LEU A 871 -26.34 6.05 -32.72
N ILE A 872 -26.79 7.02 -33.51
CA ILE A 872 -27.32 8.27 -32.95
C ILE A 872 -28.67 8.03 -32.25
N MET A 873 -29.50 7.14 -32.79
CA MET A 873 -30.82 6.84 -32.26
C MET A 873 -30.75 5.99 -30.97
N THR A 874 -29.91 4.96 -30.94
CA THR A 874 -29.73 4.01 -29.83
C THR A 874 -28.94 4.66 -28.70
N GLU A 875 -27.73 5.15 -28.98
CA GLU A 875 -26.76 5.56 -27.95
C GLU A 875 -26.87 7.03 -27.54
N PHE A 876 -27.27 7.89 -28.48
CA PHE A 876 -27.43 9.32 -28.24
C PHE A 876 -28.89 9.77 -28.16
N LYS A 877 -29.84 8.82 -28.13
CA LYS A 877 -31.28 9.08 -27.99
C LYS A 877 -31.81 10.09 -29.02
N GLY A 878 -31.32 9.98 -30.26
CA GLY A 878 -31.67 10.83 -31.40
C GLY A 878 -31.07 12.24 -31.38
N ARG A 879 -30.17 12.53 -30.43
CA ARG A 879 -29.42 13.78 -30.39
C ARG A 879 -28.11 13.63 -31.14
N ILE A 880 -27.89 14.46 -32.15
CA ILE A 880 -26.64 14.45 -32.90
C ILE A 880 -25.50 14.90 -31.95
N PRO A 881 -24.41 14.13 -31.81
CA PRO A 881 -23.29 14.50 -30.95
C PRO A 881 -22.66 15.84 -31.33
N VAL A 882 -22.38 16.69 -30.33
CA VAL A 882 -21.76 18.03 -30.52
C VAL A 882 -20.57 18.24 -29.57
N GLY A 883 -19.72 19.22 -29.89
CA GLY A 883 -18.58 19.63 -29.05
C GLY A 883 -17.57 18.50 -28.82
N ASN A 884 -17.12 18.33 -27.57
CA ASN A 884 -16.12 17.32 -27.21
C ASN A 884 -16.62 15.89 -27.51
N THR A 885 -17.91 15.60 -27.31
CA THR A 885 -18.49 14.28 -27.59
C THR A 885 -18.39 13.93 -29.07
N ARG A 886 -18.60 14.90 -29.97
CA ARG A 886 -18.39 14.71 -31.41
C ARG A 886 -16.93 14.39 -31.73
N SER A 887 -16.01 15.11 -31.12
CA SER A 887 -14.57 14.91 -31.32
C SER A 887 -14.14 13.51 -30.86
N TYR A 888 -14.54 13.09 -29.66
CA TYR A 888 -14.25 11.76 -29.13
C TYR A 888 -14.85 10.62 -29.96
N LEU A 889 -16.04 10.83 -30.55
CA LEU A 889 -16.65 9.85 -31.44
C LEU A 889 -15.86 9.71 -32.75
N ILE A 890 -15.41 10.85 -33.32
CA ILE A 890 -14.56 10.84 -34.51
C ILE A 890 -13.24 10.13 -34.22
N ASP A 891 -12.58 10.44 -33.10
CA ASP A 891 -11.35 9.77 -32.68
C ASP A 891 -11.56 8.24 -32.57
N GLY A 892 -12.68 7.80 -31.98
CA GLY A 892 -13.03 6.39 -31.85
C GLY A 892 -13.25 5.70 -33.20
N PHE A 893 -13.95 6.35 -34.12
CA PHE A 893 -14.12 5.85 -35.49
C PHE A 893 -12.78 5.76 -36.24
N GLU A 894 -11.90 6.76 -36.12
CA GLU A 894 -10.59 6.72 -36.77
C GLU A 894 -9.74 5.54 -36.29
N ILE A 895 -9.79 5.23 -35.00
CA ILE A 895 -9.13 4.05 -34.40
C ILE A 895 -9.66 2.76 -35.03
N GLU A 896 -10.97 2.55 -34.99
CA GLU A 896 -11.59 1.30 -35.50
C GLU A 896 -11.41 1.15 -37.00
N TYR A 897 -11.51 2.25 -37.75
CA TYR A 897 -11.29 2.27 -39.18
C TYR A 897 -9.84 1.90 -39.54
N TYR A 898 -8.86 2.43 -38.80
CA TYR A 898 -7.46 2.06 -38.97
C TYR A 898 -7.22 0.58 -38.67
N ILE A 899 -7.74 0.07 -37.55
CA ILE A 899 -7.55 -1.34 -37.14
C ILE A 899 -8.20 -2.30 -38.15
N ALA A 900 -9.42 -2.00 -38.61
CA ALA A 900 -10.08 -2.78 -39.65
C ALA A 900 -9.29 -2.76 -40.97
N SER A 901 -8.71 -1.60 -41.33
CA SER A 901 -7.87 -1.47 -42.52
C SER A 901 -6.56 -2.26 -42.40
N ASP A 902 -5.87 -2.19 -41.26
CA ASP A 902 -4.62 -2.92 -41.00
C ASP A 902 -4.82 -4.45 -41.05
N LYS A 903 -5.88 -4.96 -40.41
CA LYS A 903 -6.26 -6.38 -40.50
C LYS A 903 -6.46 -6.84 -41.94
N LYS A 904 -7.13 -6.02 -42.77
CA LYS A 904 -7.34 -6.30 -44.19
C LYS A 904 -6.04 -6.23 -44.98
N TRP A 905 -5.19 -5.23 -44.74
CA TRP A 905 -3.88 -5.12 -45.38
C TRP A 905 -2.99 -6.35 -45.12
N LYS A 906 -2.92 -6.82 -43.87
CA LYS A 906 -2.19 -8.05 -43.50
C LYS A 906 -2.73 -9.28 -44.24
N ALA A 907 -4.05 -9.45 -44.27
CA ALA A 907 -4.68 -10.55 -45.02
C ALA A 907 -4.42 -10.48 -46.54
N TYR A 908 -4.31 -9.28 -47.12
CA TYR A 908 -3.92 -9.09 -48.52
C TYR A 908 -2.42 -9.38 -48.77
N GLY A 909 -1.55 -9.09 -47.80
CA GLY A 909 -0.12 -9.38 -47.84
C GLY A 909 0.18 -10.88 -47.79
N GLU A 910 -0.43 -11.61 -46.85
CA GLU A 910 -0.28 -13.07 -46.70
C GLU A 910 -0.76 -13.83 -47.94
N LYS A 911 -1.88 -13.40 -48.54
CA LYS A 911 -2.37 -13.99 -49.81
C LYS A 911 -1.42 -13.79 -51.00
N LYS A 912 -0.54 -12.79 -50.96
CA LYS A 912 0.50 -12.58 -51.99
C LYS A 912 1.76 -13.40 -51.76
N GLU A 913 2.05 -13.80 -50.51
CA GLU A 913 3.19 -14.68 -50.20
C GLU A 913 2.87 -16.16 -50.38
N VAL A 914 1.63 -16.59 -50.11
CA VAL A 914 1.16 -17.97 -50.43
C VAL A 914 0.91 -18.17 -51.94
N GLY A 915 0.80 -17.08 -52.69
CA GLY A 915 0.66 -17.07 -54.15
C GLY A 915 1.97 -16.93 -54.94
N LYS A 916 3.13 -16.96 -54.26
CA LYS A 916 4.47 -17.10 -54.84
C LYS A 916 5.02 -18.47 -54.49
#